data_AF-Q04732-F1
#
_entry.id   AF-Q04732-F1
#
_cell.length_a   1.000
_cell.length_b   1.000
_cell.length_c   1.000
_cell.angle_alpha   90.00
_cell.angle_beta   90.00
_cell.angle_gamma   90.00
#
_symmetry.space_group_name_H-M   'P 1'
#
loop_
_entity.id
_entity.type
_entity.pdbx_description
1 polymer ?
#
loop_
_entity_poly.entity_id
_entity_poly.type
_entity_poly.pdbx_seq_one_letter_code
_entity_poly.pdbx_strand_id
1 'polypeptide(L)'
;MSHLWCWLFLVLCLACLVLSIEAKDSDGDGLLDVDEINVYFTDPYNADSDQDGLTDGLEVNRHQTHPQDKDTDDDSIGDGVEVNNLGTNPKDPDSDDDGLTDGAEVNLYRTDPLDADSTTTGCPMGGGAEVRHRPQNGDTDDDGLTDGAEVNVHRTNPQDGDSDDDGLSDGAEVNTYHSNPKDGDSDDDGVSDGAEVNPKLKDSDGDGLTDEEEIKLYRTDPFCADSDFDGLLDGEEVKVHKTNPLDGDSDDDGLGDGAEVTHFNTNPLDADSDNDGLDDGEEINVHGTDPEDPDSDNDGLNDGDEVNVYNTDPEEDDSDEDGVCDGAEVNVHHTNPKDEDSDNDGIPDGAEINTHKTDPNDEDSDDDGIADGAEVTLTDSDGDGLPDEDEVALYNTNPANADSDYDGLTDGAEVKRYQSNPLDKDTDDDGLGDGVEVTVGTDPHDATVTTTGSRTAVEINVHGSDPNDEDTDDDGLTDGAEVNLHRTDPEDADTDDDGLTDGAEVNTYRTNPKLADSDGDGLSDGAEVNTHKSDPNDGDSDDDGVPDAAEAKVKDSDGDGLSDTDEVRFRTNPKLADTDFDGLTDGAEILKHKTDPRNRDTDGDGVADGLEVNTYGSDPKDADTDDDGLTDGAEINVHDTNPTDADSDDDGLSDGAEVMTYHTNAKDGDSDDDGKADGAEVSASTDPWRSDHSV
;
A
#
# COMPACT_ATOMS: atom_id res chain seq x y z
N MET A 1 -24.94 105.67 52.28
CA MET A 1 -23.46 105.81 52.27
C MET A 1 -22.74 104.71 53.04
N SER A 2 -23.36 103.99 53.99
CA SER A 2 -22.71 102.90 54.76
C SER A 2 -22.53 101.57 54.01
N HIS A 3 -23.29 101.28 52.96
CA HIS A 3 -23.18 100.00 52.24
C HIS A 3 -22.11 99.96 51.14
N LEU A 4 -21.67 101.12 50.62
CA LEU A 4 -20.70 101.15 49.51
C LEU A 4 -19.25 100.95 49.97
N TRP A 5 -18.95 101.24 51.26
CA TRP A 5 -17.60 101.08 51.81
C TRP A 5 -17.27 99.65 52.22
N CYS A 6 -18.28 98.80 52.47
CA CYS A 6 -18.05 97.41 52.87
C CYS A 6 -17.57 96.55 51.68
N TRP A 7 -18.04 96.87 50.46
CA TRP A 7 -17.66 96.13 49.26
C TRP A 7 -16.25 96.44 48.76
N LEU A 8 -15.77 97.68 48.94
CA LEU A 8 -14.41 98.05 48.49
C LEU A 8 -13.31 97.38 49.34
N PHE A 9 -13.57 97.13 50.63
CA PHE A 9 -12.61 96.41 51.48
C PHE A 9 -12.53 94.91 51.18
N LEU A 10 -13.64 94.27 50.77
CA LEU A 10 -13.62 92.84 50.48
C LEU A 10 -12.84 92.53 49.19
N VAL A 11 -12.94 93.38 48.17
CA VAL A 11 -12.25 93.18 46.89
C VAL A 11 -10.74 93.44 47.01
N LEU A 12 -10.32 94.39 47.85
CA LEU A 12 -8.88 94.62 48.10
C LEU A 12 -8.22 93.52 48.94
N CYS A 13 -8.95 92.83 49.82
CA CYS A 13 -8.38 91.68 50.52
C CYS A 13 -8.18 90.47 49.59
N LEU A 14 -9.08 90.24 48.63
CA LEU A 14 -8.92 89.09 47.73
C LEU A 14 -7.83 89.30 46.67
N ALA A 15 -7.61 90.53 46.22
CA ALA A 15 -6.51 90.83 45.29
C ALA A 15 -5.11 90.71 45.95
N CYS A 16 -5.03 90.75 47.27
CA CYS A 16 -3.76 90.60 47.98
C CYS A 16 -3.39 89.14 48.30
N LEU A 17 -4.31 88.19 48.11
CA LEU A 17 -4.09 86.77 48.40
C LEU A 17 -3.62 85.94 47.20
N VAL A 18 -3.56 86.52 46.00
CA VAL A 18 -3.08 85.83 44.78
C VAL A 18 -1.62 86.19 44.44
N LEU A 19 -0.94 86.94 45.30
CA LEU A 19 0.45 87.36 45.08
C LEU A 19 1.34 86.86 46.21
N SER A 20 1.48 85.55 46.38
CA SER A 20 2.59 84.86 47.07
C SER A 20 2.30 83.35 47.11
N ILE A 21 2.10 82.68 45.97
CA ILE A 21 2.61 81.30 45.92
C ILE A 21 4.10 81.53 45.76
N GLU A 22 4.81 81.42 46.88
CA GLU A 22 6.26 81.39 46.86
C GLU A 22 6.64 80.27 45.89
N ALA A 23 7.40 80.63 44.86
CA ALA A 23 8.06 79.67 43.99
C ALA A 23 9.00 78.88 44.90
N LYS A 24 8.51 77.73 45.37
CA LYS A 24 9.18 76.84 46.30
C LYS A 24 9.87 75.78 45.46
N ASP A 25 11.11 75.53 45.83
CA ASP A 25 12.05 74.57 45.27
C ASP A 25 12.58 73.85 46.53
N SER A 26 12.03 72.67 46.80
CA SER A 26 12.07 72.04 48.12
C SER A 26 13.34 71.25 48.38
N ASP A 27 13.93 70.69 47.34
CA ASP A 27 15.21 69.99 47.38
C ASP A 27 16.39 70.85 46.90
N GLY A 28 16.12 71.99 46.24
CA GLY A 28 17.10 72.99 45.87
C GLY A 28 17.85 72.68 44.57
N ASP A 29 17.25 71.89 43.68
CA ASP A 29 17.84 71.46 42.41
C ASP A 29 17.74 72.54 41.30
N GLY A 30 16.89 73.55 41.52
CA GLY A 30 16.63 74.65 40.59
C GLY A 30 15.33 74.53 39.78
N LEU A 31 14.55 73.47 39.98
CA LEU A 31 13.17 73.37 39.53
C LEU A 31 12.22 73.78 40.66
N LEU A 32 11.03 74.22 40.27
CA LEU A 32 10.01 74.56 41.25
C LEU A 32 9.20 73.32 41.57
N ASP A 33 8.78 73.14 42.83
CA ASP A 33 7.88 72.08 43.28
C ASP A 33 6.67 71.93 42.34
N VAL A 34 6.18 73.06 41.81
CA VAL A 34 5.03 73.10 40.89
C VAL A 34 5.36 72.54 39.51
N ASP A 35 6.57 72.76 39.01
CA ASP A 35 7.01 72.28 37.70
C ASP A 35 7.38 70.79 37.79
N GLU A 36 8.06 70.37 38.86
CA GLU A 36 8.33 68.96 39.14
C GLU A 36 7.04 68.14 39.21
N ILE A 37 6.04 68.57 40.00
CA ILE A 37 4.77 67.84 40.12
C ILE A 37 3.96 67.83 38.80
N ASN A 38 3.90 68.96 38.09
CA ASN A 38 2.91 69.15 37.01
C ASN A 38 3.48 69.06 35.59
N VAL A 39 4.80 69.18 35.41
CA VAL A 39 5.46 69.19 34.09
C VAL A 39 6.35 67.96 33.94
N TYR A 40 7.25 67.72 34.89
CA TYR A 40 8.24 66.64 34.81
C TYR A 40 7.82 65.36 35.55
N PHE A 41 6.77 65.45 36.36
CA PHE A 41 6.19 64.36 37.17
C PHE A 41 7.16 63.72 38.18
N THR A 42 8.13 64.49 38.66
CA THR A 42 9.14 64.07 39.64
C THR A 42 8.73 64.37 41.08
N ASP A 43 9.48 63.84 42.07
CA ASP A 43 9.22 64.08 43.50
C ASP A 43 9.94 65.36 43.94
N PRO A 44 9.24 66.44 44.34
CA PRO A 44 9.86 67.72 44.75
C PRO A 44 10.83 67.68 45.93
N TYR A 45 10.94 66.52 46.59
CA TYR A 45 11.85 66.33 47.71
C TYR A 45 13.05 65.47 47.34
N ASN A 46 13.18 65.10 46.06
CA ASN A 46 14.24 64.27 45.53
C ASN A 46 14.91 64.95 44.33
N ALA A 47 16.08 65.53 44.58
CA ALA A 47 16.79 66.34 43.61
C ALA A 47 17.31 65.58 42.38
N ASP A 48 17.27 64.25 42.38
CA ASP A 48 17.81 63.36 41.33
C ASP A 48 16.87 62.14 41.25
N SER A 49 15.87 62.25 40.37
CA SER A 49 14.70 61.40 40.31
C SER A 49 15.00 60.00 39.80
N ASP A 50 15.90 59.88 38.84
CA ASP A 50 16.28 58.59 38.26
C ASP A 50 17.58 58.02 38.86
N GLN A 51 18.36 58.80 39.61
CA GLN A 51 19.59 58.41 40.30
C GLN A 51 20.74 58.08 39.35
N ASP A 52 20.83 58.78 38.22
CA ASP A 52 21.96 58.72 37.29
C ASP A 52 23.16 59.59 37.74
N GLY A 53 22.95 60.49 38.71
CA GLY A 53 23.94 61.42 39.25
C GLY A 53 23.84 62.86 38.71
N LEU A 54 22.85 63.16 37.88
CA LEU A 54 22.41 64.51 37.55
C LEU A 54 21.13 64.84 38.33
N THR A 55 20.98 66.11 38.65
CA THR A 55 19.76 66.56 39.31
C THR A 55 18.70 66.91 38.29
N ASP A 56 17.42 66.71 38.58
CA ASP A 56 16.29 67.02 37.68
C ASP A 56 16.44 68.42 37.07
N GLY A 57 16.82 69.40 37.89
CA GLY A 57 17.04 70.78 37.45
C GLY A 57 18.25 71.00 36.55
N LEU A 58 19.30 70.17 36.62
CA LEU A 58 20.40 70.21 35.66
C LEU A 58 19.99 69.56 34.33
N GLU A 59 19.32 68.42 34.39
CA GLU A 59 18.79 67.72 33.21
C GLU A 59 17.90 68.65 32.41
N VAL A 60 16.89 69.26 33.04
CA VAL A 60 15.96 70.18 32.36
C VAL A 60 16.63 71.46 31.91
N ASN A 61 17.32 72.17 32.81
CA ASN A 61 17.73 73.56 32.54
C ASN A 61 19.03 73.64 31.73
N ARG A 62 19.91 72.65 31.83
CA ARG A 62 21.26 72.69 31.23
C ARG A 62 21.42 71.69 30.08
N HIS A 63 21.07 70.44 30.29
CA HIS A 63 21.30 69.36 29.32
C HIS A 63 20.08 69.12 28.41
N GLN A 64 18.93 69.67 28.81
CA GLN A 64 17.63 69.56 28.15
C GLN A 64 17.14 68.11 28.02
N THR A 65 17.63 67.21 28.88
CA THR A 65 17.21 65.80 28.98
C THR A 65 16.01 65.67 29.92
N HIS A 66 15.46 64.46 30.08
CA HIS A 66 14.24 64.26 30.87
C HIS A 66 14.59 63.66 32.25
N PRO A 67 14.19 64.31 33.37
CA PRO A 67 14.44 63.85 34.77
C PRO A 67 14.07 62.42 35.20
N GLN A 68 13.44 61.63 34.33
CA GLN A 68 13.05 60.25 34.63
C GLN A 68 13.76 59.25 33.71
N ASP A 69 14.51 59.76 32.74
CA ASP A 69 15.13 59.01 31.67
C ASP A 69 16.63 59.00 31.90
N LYS A 70 17.14 57.80 32.22
CA LYS A 70 18.50 57.63 32.73
C LYS A 70 19.56 57.74 31.66
N ASP A 71 19.19 57.50 30.42
CA ASP A 71 20.02 57.25 29.25
C ASP A 71 19.22 57.76 28.05
N THR A 72 19.29 59.07 27.83
CA THR A 72 18.39 59.81 26.94
C THR A 72 18.60 59.48 25.46
N ASP A 73 19.78 59.02 25.07
CA ASP A 73 20.09 58.60 23.69
C ASP A 73 20.21 57.08 23.50
N ASP A 74 19.88 56.30 24.53
CA ASP A 74 19.80 54.84 24.54
C ASP A 74 21.14 54.15 24.14
N ASP A 75 22.27 54.76 24.48
CA ASP A 75 23.59 54.30 24.07
C ASP A 75 24.23 53.30 25.04
N SER A 76 23.56 53.01 26.17
CA SER A 76 23.99 52.17 27.30
C SER A 76 24.89 52.85 28.34
N ILE A 77 25.01 54.18 28.32
CA ILE A 77 25.58 55.00 29.38
C ILE A 77 24.51 55.98 29.85
N GLY A 78 24.39 56.16 31.16
CA GLY A 78 23.43 57.15 31.66
C GLY A 78 23.92 58.59 31.55
N ASP A 79 22.99 59.54 31.36
CA ASP A 79 23.25 60.98 31.18
C ASP A 79 24.23 61.53 32.22
N GLY A 80 24.07 61.11 33.48
CA GLY A 80 24.92 61.54 34.56
C GLY A 80 26.33 60.98 34.52
N VAL A 81 26.57 59.81 33.95
CA VAL A 81 27.92 59.32 33.69
C VAL A 81 28.56 60.10 32.56
N GLU A 82 27.82 60.33 31.48
CA GLU A 82 28.27 61.13 30.34
C GLU A 82 28.70 62.53 30.75
N VAL A 83 27.83 63.28 31.42
CA VAL A 83 28.12 64.66 31.82
C VAL A 83 29.20 64.75 32.89
N ASN A 84 29.16 63.87 33.90
CA ASN A 84 30.04 64.01 35.06
C ASN A 84 31.41 63.34 34.89
N ASN A 85 31.48 62.24 34.12
CA ASN A 85 32.69 61.41 34.03
C ASN A 85 33.36 61.47 32.66
N LEU A 86 32.59 61.46 31.56
CA LEU A 86 33.12 61.32 30.20
C LEU A 86 33.27 62.69 29.50
N GLY A 87 32.34 63.61 29.76
CA GLY A 87 32.25 64.90 29.08
C GLY A 87 31.55 64.83 27.72
N THR A 88 30.86 63.74 27.43
CA THR A 88 30.00 63.50 26.26
C THR A 88 28.65 64.22 26.40
N ASN A 89 27.85 64.21 25.34
CA ASN A 89 26.56 64.88 25.29
C ASN A 89 25.43 63.84 25.38
N PRO A 90 24.59 63.85 26.43
CA PRO A 90 23.53 62.85 26.66
C PRO A 90 22.36 62.78 25.69
N LYS A 91 22.55 63.28 24.49
CA LYS A 91 21.54 63.32 23.43
C LYS A 91 22.13 62.89 22.11
N ASP A 92 23.38 62.48 22.16
CA ASP A 92 24.28 62.31 21.05
C ASP A 92 24.97 60.98 21.30
N PRO A 93 24.36 59.88 20.82
CA PRO A 93 24.82 58.55 21.19
C PRO A 93 26.21 58.23 20.65
N ASP A 94 26.78 59.06 19.78
CA ASP A 94 28.12 58.97 19.18
C ASP A 94 28.72 60.38 19.16
N SER A 95 29.43 60.74 20.24
CA SER A 95 29.87 62.11 20.53
C SER A 95 30.98 62.61 19.61
N ASP A 96 31.68 61.74 18.89
CA ASP A 96 32.75 62.11 17.96
C ASP A 96 32.50 61.75 16.49
N ASP A 97 31.31 61.22 16.20
CA ASP A 97 30.78 60.89 14.87
C ASP A 97 31.65 59.84 14.13
N ASP A 98 32.27 58.89 14.84
CA ASP A 98 33.10 57.83 14.23
C ASP A 98 32.31 56.56 13.87
N GLY A 99 31.05 56.48 14.30
CA GLY A 99 30.11 55.43 14.01
C GLY A 99 29.92 54.45 15.17
N LEU A 100 30.75 54.47 16.22
CA LEU A 100 30.53 53.72 17.45
C LEU A 100 29.79 54.58 18.47
N THR A 101 28.91 53.96 19.25
CA THR A 101 28.24 54.72 20.31
C THR A 101 29.17 54.93 21.50
N ASP A 102 29.02 56.02 22.27
CA ASP A 102 29.87 56.31 23.43
C ASP A 102 29.85 55.12 24.41
N GLY A 103 28.66 54.51 24.57
CA GLY A 103 28.46 53.27 25.32
C GLY A 103 29.19 52.06 24.79
N ALA A 104 29.27 51.85 23.47
CA ALA A 104 30.08 50.79 22.89
C ALA A 104 31.57 51.02 23.21
N GLU A 105 32.04 52.23 22.98
CA GLU A 105 33.43 52.62 23.24
C GLU A 105 33.83 52.43 24.70
N VAL A 106 33.02 52.89 25.65
CA VAL A 106 33.36 52.78 27.08
C VAL A 106 33.19 51.35 27.60
N ASN A 107 32.06 50.72 27.29
CA ASN A 107 31.70 49.44 27.91
C ASN A 107 32.36 48.24 27.21
N LEU A 108 32.38 48.24 25.88
CA LEU A 108 32.91 47.13 25.07
C LEU A 108 34.41 47.30 24.82
N TYR A 109 34.81 48.43 24.23
CA TYR A 109 36.19 48.64 23.75
C TYR A 109 37.13 49.26 24.78
N ARG A 110 36.59 49.95 25.78
CA ARG A 110 37.33 50.78 26.75
C ARG A 110 38.23 51.81 26.04
N THR A 111 37.67 52.49 25.06
CA THR A 111 38.21 53.66 24.36
C THR A 111 37.65 54.95 24.99
N ASP A 112 38.05 56.10 24.46
CA ASP A 112 37.64 57.42 24.95
C ASP A 112 36.63 57.99 23.94
N PRO A 113 35.34 58.15 24.30
CA PRO A 113 34.25 58.49 23.37
C PRO A 113 34.25 59.93 22.84
N LEU A 114 35.40 60.60 22.94
CA LEU A 114 35.62 61.95 22.42
C LEU A 114 36.84 61.98 21.50
N ASP A 115 37.45 60.83 21.24
CA ASP A 115 38.67 60.68 20.45
C ASP A 115 38.42 59.70 19.30
N ALA A 116 37.78 60.22 18.25
CA ALA A 116 37.48 59.48 17.03
C ALA A 116 38.63 58.55 16.64
N ASP A 117 38.34 57.25 16.57
CA ASP A 117 39.39 56.25 16.43
C ASP A 117 40.14 56.45 15.11
N SER A 118 41.46 56.60 15.22
CA SER A 118 42.25 57.28 14.20
C SER A 118 42.25 56.54 12.86
N THR A 119 41.82 57.18 11.76
CA THR A 119 41.97 56.65 10.38
C THR A 119 43.43 56.48 9.89
N THR A 120 44.42 56.57 10.79
CA THR A 120 45.84 56.53 10.46
C THR A 120 46.37 55.10 10.29
N THR A 121 46.22 54.60 9.06
CA THR A 121 46.98 53.50 8.42
C THR A 121 48.44 53.40 8.93
N GLY A 122 48.71 52.58 9.94
CA GLY A 122 49.97 52.68 10.67
C GLY A 122 50.31 51.55 11.63
N CYS A 123 50.30 50.30 11.15
CA CYS A 123 50.84 49.14 11.86
C CYS A 123 52.27 49.41 12.44
N PRO A 124 52.54 48.98 13.69
CA PRO A 124 53.65 48.06 13.87
C PRO A 124 53.36 46.95 14.89
N MET A 125 53.26 45.73 14.36
CA MET A 125 53.54 44.43 14.99
C MET A 125 54.51 44.51 16.18
N GLY A 126 54.05 44.19 17.39
CA GLY A 126 54.82 44.48 18.59
C GLY A 126 54.48 43.69 19.86
N GLY A 127 54.16 42.41 19.77
CA GLY A 127 54.45 41.44 20.85
C GLY A 127 53.55 41.45 22.10
N GLY A 128 52.73 40.41 22.19
CA GLY A 128 52.60 39.61 23.41
C GLY A 128 51.98 40.29 24.64
N ALA A 129 50.66 40.43 24.63
CA ALA A 129 49.79 40.22 25.79
C ALA A 129 48.34 40.46 25.33
N GLU A 130 47.50 39.44 25.50
CA GLU A 130 46.03 39.50 25.53
C GLU A 130 45.43 40.73 24.86
N VAL A 131 45.42 40.66 23.54
CA VAL A 131 45.03 41.76 22.69
C VAL A 131 43.52 41.73 22.56
N ARG A 132 42.85 42.46 23.46
CA ARG A 132 41.61 43.11 23.06
C ARG A 132 42.04 44.20 22.08
N HIS A 133 42.10 43.83 20.80
CA HIS A 133 42.38 44.76 19.73
C HIS A 133 41.21 45.73 19.72
N ARG A 134 41.44 46.90 20.31
CA ARG A 134 40.52 48.02 20.22
C ARG A 134 40.44 48.42 18.75
N PRO A 135 39.25 48.79 18.26
CA PRO A 135 39.16 49.54 17.03
C PRO A 135 40.13 50.72 17.15
N GLN A 136 41.00 50.88 16.17
CA GLN A 136 42.09 51.87 16.19
C GLN A 136 42.00 52.85 15.02
N ASN A 137 41.04 52.58 14.13
CA ASN A 137 40.61 53.23 12.91
C ASN A 137 39.14 52.86 12.71
N GLY A 138 38.36 53.70 12.04
CA GLY A 138 36.94 53.42 11.78
C GLY A 138 36.64 52.38 10.68
N ASP A 139 37.53 51.41 10.44
CA ASP A 139 37.41 50.23 9.54
C ASP A 139 38.58 49.30 9.89
N THR A 140 38.45 48.54 10.97
CA THR A 140 39.57 47.94 11.71
C THR A 140 40.19 46.73 11.00
N ASP A 141 39.44 46.01 10.19
CA ASP A 141 39.91 44.90 9.36
C ASP A 141 40.10 45.24 7.87
N ASP A 142 39.82 46.50 7.47
CA ASP A 142 39.96 47.03 6.11
C ASP A 142 39.07 46.29 5.08
N ASP A 143 37.86 45.88 5.47
CA ASP A 143 36.93 45.07 4.68
C ASP A 143 35.98 45.92 3.80
N GLY A 144 35.89 47.22 4.09
CA GLY A 144 35.07 48.21 3.39
C GLY A 144 33.79 48.64 4.11
N LEU A 145 33.50 48.08 5.28
CA LEU A 145 32.53 48.60 6.25
C LEU A 145 33.26 49.38 7.34
N THR A 146 32.57 50.36 7.91
CA THR A 146 33.09 51.02 9.10
C THR A 146 32.73 50.20 10.32
N ASP A 147 33.57 50.19 11.35
CA ASP A 147 33.31 49.49 12.63
C ASP A 147 31.91 49.80 13.19
N GLY A 148 31.47 51.04 13.07
CA GLY A 148 30.12 51.46 13.41
C GLY A 148 29.00 50.76 12.62
N ALA A 149 29.18 50.59 11.30
CA ALA A 149 28.23 49.89 10.45
C ALA A 149 28.19 48.39 10.78
N GLU A 150 29.35 47.78 11.01
CA GLU A 150 29.45 46.39 11.42
C GLU A 150 28.76 46.14 12.76
N VAL A 151 29.02 46.94 13.80
CA VAL A 151 28.37 46.74 15.12
C VAL A 151 26.87 47.10 15.07
N ASN A 152 26.54 48.27 14.53
CA ASN A 152 25.22 48.87 14.70
C ASN A 152 24.21 48.46 13.62
N VAL A 153 24.66 48.16 12.40
CA VAL A 153 23.79 47.83 11.26
C VAL A 153 23.81 46.33 10.97
N HIS A 154 24.99 45.78 10.68
CA HIS A 154 25.14 44.37 10.26
C HIS A 154 25.28 43.41 11.46
N ARG A 155 25.61 43.98 12.63
CA ARG A 155 25.91 43.30 13.90
C ARG A 155 27.05 42.27 13.79
N THR A 156 27.99 42.48 12.87
CA THR A 156 29.20 41.68 12.66
C THR A 156 30.30 42.14 13.62
N ASN A 157 31.44 41.45 13.61
CA ASN A 157 32.55 41.78 14.50
C ASN A 157 33.58 42.65 13.76
N PRO A 158 33.83 43.91 14.17
CA PRO A 158 34.74 44.83 13.47
C PRO A 158 36.22 44.47 13.43
N GLN A 159 36.57 43.23 13.74
CA GLN A 159 37.94 42.73 13.67
C GLN A 159 38.01 41.49 12.79
N ASP A 160 36.93 41.17 12.11
CA ASP A 160 36.64 39.92 11.43
C ASP A 160 35.95 40.22 10.10
N GLY A 161 36.75 40.62 9.11
CA GLY A 161 36.23 41.07 7.82
C GLY A 161 35.77 39.94 6.89
N ASP A 162 35.27 38.83 7.44
CA ASP A 162 34.65 37.67 6.78
C ASP A 162 33.96 36.85 7.89
N SER A 163 32.81 37.34 8.34
CA SER A 163 32.10 36.93 9.56
C SER A 163 31.53 35.50 9.50
N ASP A 164 31.30 34.96 8.31
CA ASP A 164 30.83 33.59 8.09
C ASP A 164 31.86 32.64 7.44
N ASP A 165 33.08 33.14 7.20
CA ASP A 165 34.24 32.40 6.66
C ASP A 165 33.99 31.81 5.25
N ASP A 166 33.17 32.45 4.42
CA ASP A 166 32.80 31.97 3.08
C ASP A 166 33.80 32.39 1.96
N GLY A 167 34.67 33.35 2.28
CA GLY A 167 35.72 33.87 1.40
C GLY A 167 35.39 35.19 0.70
N LEU A 168 34.19 35.75 0.92
CA LEU A 168 33.88 37.16 0.73
C LEU A 168 34.11 37.92 2.03
N SER A 169 34.32 39.22 1.91
CA SER A 169 34.36 40.06 3.10
C SER A 169 32.98 40.63 3.39
N ASP A 170 32.65 40.91 4.66
CA ASP A 170 31.35 41.48 5.04
C ASP A 170 31.03 42.73 4.19
N GLY A 171 32.04 43.57 3.96
CA GLY A 171 31.92 44.73 3.08
C GLY A 171 31.73 44.44 1.60
N ALA A 172 32.23 43.32 1.07
CA ALA A 172 31.95 42.89 -0.29
C ALA A 172 30.51 42.39 -0.43
N GLU A 173 30.05 41.58 0.51
CA GLU A 173 28.69 41.06 0.59
C GLU A 173 27.69 42.20 0.66
N VAL A 174 27.84 43.13 1.62
CA VAL A 174 26.91 44.25 1.78
C VAL A 174 26.95 45.23 0.58
N ASN A 175 28.14 45.65 0.15
CA ASN A 175 28.26 46.75 -0.82
C ASN A 175 28.20 46.30 -2.29
N THR A 176 28.60 45.08 -2.60
CA THR A 176 28.75 44.59 -3.99
C THR A 176 27.74 43.52 -4.35
N TYR A 177 27.57 42.51 -3.50
CA TYR A 177 26.70 41.35 -3.79
C TYR A 177 25.31 41.48 -3.18
N HIS A 178 25.13 42.40 -2.22
CA HIS A 178 23.92 42.62 -1.45
C HIS A 178 23.41 41.37 -0.71
N SER A 179 24.33 40.51 -0.28
CA SER A 179 24.07 39.33 0.54
C SER A 179 24.25 39.63 2.04
N ASN A 180 23.97 38.65 2.89
CA ASN A 180 23.99 38.79 4.34
C ASN A 180 25.34 38.33 4.92
N PRO A 181 26.15 39.24 5.50
CA PRO A 181 27.52 38.95 5.94
C PRO A 181 27.64 38.10 7.21
N LYS A 182 26.69 37.22 7.46
CA LYS A 182 26.64 36.31 8.62
C LYS A 182 26.18 34.92 8.23
N ASP A 183 25.88 34.78 6.96
CA ASP A 183 25.14 33.70 6.40
C ASP A 183 25.81 33.38 5.08
N GLY A 184 26.81 32.52 5.15
CA GLY A 184 27.66 32.21 4.01
C GLY A 184 26.97 31.35 2.95
N ASP A 185 25.65 31.43 2.84
CA ASP A 185 24.71 30.83 1.89
C ASP A 185 23.35 31.57 2.07
N SER A 186 23.32 32.85 1.69
CA SER A 186 22.26 33.81 2.05
C SER A 186 20.87 33.46 1.51
N ASP A 187 20.78 32.64 0.46
CA ASP A 187 19.53 32.16 -0.13
C ASP A 187 19.29 30.65 0.09
N ASP A 188 20.15 29.98 0.87
CA ASP A 188 20.06 28.57 1.25
C ASP A 188 20.06 27.59 0.04
N ASP A 189 20.69 27.95 -1.09
CA ASP A 189 20.74 27.12 -2.31
C ASP A 189 21.77 25.97 -2.23
N GLY A 190 22.66 26.01 -1.22
CA GLY A 190 23.72 25.04 -0.98
C GLY A 190 25.08 25.40 -1.58
N VAL A 191 25.20 26.59 -2.18
CA VAL A 191 26.42 27.20 -2.69
C VAL A 191 26.68 28.47 -1.87
N SER A 192 27.86 28.54 -1.25
CA SER A 192 28.18 29.73 -0.47
C SER A 192 28.25 31.00 -1.32
N ASP A 193 27.88 32.17 -0.79
CA ASP A 193 27.90 33.45 -1.51
C ASP A 193 29.29 33.71 -2.16
N GLY A 194 30.37 33.36 -1.46
CA GLY A 194 31.74 33.43 -1.95
C GLY A 194 32.13 32.44 -3.04
N ALA A 195 31.34 31.39 -3.24
CA ALA A 195 31.42 30.50 -4.40
C ALA A 195 30.57 31.00 -5.57
N GLU A 196 29.41 31.61 -5.35
CA GLU A 196 28.50 32.15 -6.38
C GLU A 196 29.11 33.27 -7.23
N VAL A 197 30.11 33.97 -6.69
CA VAL A 197 30.96 34.93 -7.43
C VAL A 197 31.52 34.32 -8.71
N ASN A 198 31.64 32.99 -8.76
CA ASN A 198 31.87 32.23 -9.98
C ASN A 198 30.59 32.24 -10.85
N PRO A 199 30.61 32.84 -12.06
CA PRO A 199 29.43 32.94 -12.94
C PRO A 199 28.83 31.61 -13.43
N LYS A 200 29.38 30.47 -13.01
CA LYS A 200 28.88 29.13 -13.31
C LYS A 200 27.98 28.56 -12.21
N LEU A 201 28.03 29.15 -11.03
CA LEU A 201 27.23 28.73 -9.88
C LEU A 201 26.16 29.76 -9.53
N LYS A 202 26.14 30.90 -10.25
CA LYS A 202 25.17 31.96 -10.06
C LYS A 202 23.79 31.46 -10.48
N ASP A 203 22.84 31.56 -9.57
CA ASP A 203 21.39 31.41 -9.76
C ASP A 203 20.76 32.80 -9.56
N SER A 204 20.20 33.39 -10.61
CA SER A 204 19.84 34.81 -10.61
C SER A 204 18.43 35.11 -10.13
N ASP A 205 17.54 34.12 -10.15
CA ASP A 205 16.15 34.24 -9.71
C ASP A 205 15.80 33.31 -8.54
N GLY A 206 16.71 32.42 -8.16
CA GLY A 206 16.64 31.64 -6.93
C GLY A 206 15.66 30.48 -7.01
N ASP A 207 15.43 29.91 -8.20
CA ASP A 207 14.61 28.71 -8.37
C ASP A 207 15.37 27.40 -8.11
N GLY A 208 16.70 27.50 -7.92
CA GLY A 208 17.64 26.41 -7.71
C GLY A 208 18.39 25.98 -8.97
N LEU A 209 18.16 26.59 -10.14
CA LEU A 209 18.91 26.34 -11.36
C LEU A 209 19.95 27.43 -11.59
N THR A 210 21.17 27.04 -11.94
CA THR A 210 22.18 28.05 -12.28
C THR A 210 21.86 28.72 -13.61
N ASP A 211 22.24 29.99 -13.78
CA ASP A 211 22.15 30.75 -15.05
C ASP A 211 22.69 29.92 -16.25
N GLU A 212 23.72 29.11 -16.00
CA GLU A 212 24.34 28.26 -17.03
C GLU A 212 23.44 27.07 -17.42
N GLU A 213 22.77 26.44 -16.46
CA GLU A 213 21.83 25.32 -16.66
C GLU A 213 20.59 25.80 -17.40
N GLU A 214 19.98 26.88 -16.95
CA GLU A 214 18.82 27.51 -17.59
C GLU A 214 19.13 27.88 -19.04
N ILE A 215 20.22 28.61 -19.31
CA ILE A 215 20.54 29.03 -20.68
C ILE A 215 20.88 27.84 -21.60
N LYS A 216 21.58 26.82 -21.08
CA LYS A 216 22.18 25.76 -21.94
C LYS A 216 21.40 24.47 -21.99
N LEU A 217 20.74 24.09 -20.90
CA LEU A 217 20.08 22.80 -20.76
C LEU A 217 18.57 22.94 -20.94
N TYR A 218 17.92 23.76 -20.11
CA TYR A 218 16.45 23.87 -20.06
C TYR A 218 15.91 24.90 -21.06
N ARG A 219 16.69 25.96 -21.34
CA ARG A 219 16.38 27.12 -22.20
C ARG A 219 15.31 28.04 -21.63
N THR A 220 15.26 28.12 -20.31
CA THR A 220 14.47 29.06 -19.49
C THR A 220 15.17 30.43 -19.43
N ASP A 221 14.51 31.44 -18.85
CA ASP A 221 15.06 32.79 -18.68
C ASP A 221 15.65 32.94 -17.26
N PRO A 222 16.98 33.14 -17.10
CA PRO A 222 17.65 33.29 -15.80
C PRO A 222 17.27 34.48 -14.93
N PHE A 223 16.12 35.09 -15.15
CA PHE A 223 15.61 36.15 -14.31
C PHE A 223 14.11 35.95 -14.05
N CYS A 224 13.61 34.74 -14.31
CA CYS A 224 12.21 34.34 -14.30
C CYS A 224 12.10 32.93 -13.70
N ALA A 225 11.98 32.87 -12.37
CA ALA A 225 11.93 31.63 -11.59
C ALA A 225 10.77 30.67 -11.94
N ASP A 226 9.80 31.11 -12.75
CA ASP A 226 8.63 30.36 -13.23
C ASP A 226 8.41 30.85 -14.68
N SER A 227 8.89 30.06 -15.64
CA SER A 227 9.06 30.43 -17.04
C SER A 227 7.78 30.29 -17.87
N ASP A 228 6.85 29.41 -17.49
CA ASP A 228 5.57 29.19 -18.18
C ASP A 228 4.34 29.71 -17.41
N PHE A 229 4.52 30.14 -16.17
CA PHE A 229 3.54 30.78 -15.31
C PHE A 229 2.41 29.86 -14.83
N ASP A 230 2.70 28.58 -14.63
CA ASP A 230 1.75 27.61 -14.08
C ASP A 230 1.69 27.63 -12.53
N GLY A 231 2.68 28.24 -11.89
CA GLY A 231 2.80 28.38 -10.44
C GLY A 231 3.82 27.46 -9.77
N LEU A 232 4.52 26.60 -10.52
CA LEU A 232 5.72 25.89 -10.09
C LEU A 232 6.97 26.66 -10.50
N LEU A 233 8.07 26.44 -9.78
CA LEU A 233 9.35 27.05 -10.13
C LEU A 233 10.10 26.15 -11.11
N ASP A 234 10.85 26.71 -12.07
CA ASP A 234 11.54 25.91 -13.10
C ASP A 234 12.45 24.84 -12.48
N GLY A 235 13.12 25.22 -11.39
CA GLY A 235 13.95 24.31 -10.61
C GLY A 235 13.18 23.22 -9.88
N GLU A 236 11.97 23.51 -9.39
CA GLU A 236 11.07 22.53 -8.77
C GLU A 236 10.56 21.52 -9.81
N GLU A 237 10.10 22.00 -10.96
CA GLU A 237 9.64 21.18 -12.08
C GLU A 237 10.70 20.16 -12.50
N VAL A 238 11.92 20.61 -12.80
CA VAL A 238 12.96 19.67 -13.29
C VAL A 238 13.54 18.79 -12.17
N LYS A 239 13.65 19.28 -10.93
CA LYS A 239 14.30 18.54 -9.84
C LYS A 239 13.34 17.65 -9.04
N VAL A 240 12.08 18.03 -8.89
CA VAL A 240 11.08 17.33 -8.08
C VAL A 240 10.10 16.58 -8.98
N HIS A 241 9.27 17.30 -9.75
CA HIS A 241 8.12 16.74 -10.47
C HIS A 241 8.47 16.09 -11.82
N LYS A 242 9.65 16.41 -12.35
CA LYS A 242 10.16 15.94 -13.66
C LYS A 242 9.37 16.44 -14.86
N THR A 243 8.64 17.54 -14.70
CA THR A 243 7.94 18.27 -15.74
C THR A 243 8.90 19.16 -16.54
N ASN A 244 8.38 19.80 -17.58
CA ASN A 244 9.16 20.66 -18.48
C ASN A 244 8.85 22.14 -18.19
N PRO A 245 9.83 22.96 -17.75
CA PRO A 245 9.63 24.35 -17.29
C PRO A 245 9.31 25.37 -18.38
N LEU A 246 8.82 24.91 -19.52
CA LEU A 246 8.39 25.74 -20.64
C LEU A 246 7.00 25.31 -21.13
N ASP A 247 6.33 24.46 -20.37
CA ASP A 247 5.18 23.66 -20.75
C ASP A 247 4.32 23.38 -19.52
N GLY A 248 3.51 24.36 -19.14
CA GLY A 248 2.73 24.33 -17.90
C GLY A 248 1.47 23.45 -17.93
N ASP A 249 1.49 22.38 -18.72
CA ASP A 249 0.49 21.31 -18.89
C ASP A 249 1.23 20.17 -19.60
N SER A 250 1.94 19.36 -18.82
CA SER A 250 2.98 18.42 -19.27
C SER A 250 2.43 17.13 -19.87
N ASP A 251 1.19 16.74 -19.52
CA ASP A 251 0.48 15.58 -20.07
C ASP A 251 -0.66 15.92 -21.03
N ASP A 252 -0.91 17.21 -21.28
CA ASP A 252 -1.87 17.76 -22.25
C ASP A 252 -3.34 17.44 -21.90
N ASP A 253 -3.68 17.27 -20.62
CA ASP A 253 -5.02 16.93 -20.12
C ASP A 253 -5.94 18.17 -19.95
N GLY A 254 -5.35 19.38 -19.98
CA GLY A 254 -6.03 20.66 -19.84
C GLY A 254 -6.08 21.21 -18.41
N LEU A 255 -5.52 20.49 -17.45
CA LEU A 255 -5.07 20.97 -16.16
C LEU A 255 -3.60 21.40 -16.29
N GLY A 256 -3.10 22.23 -15.37
CA GLY A 256 -1.72 22.69 -15.44
C GLY A 256 -0.91 22.09 -14.31
N ASP A 257 0.37 21.79 -14.56
CA ASP A 257 1.22 21.05 -13.62
C ASP A 257 1.18 21.66 -12.20
N GLY A 258 1.23 22.98 -12.10
CA GLY A 258 1.09 23.68 -10.83
C GLY A 258 -0.26 23.53 -10.16
N ALA A 259 -1.37 23.47 -10.89
CA ALA A 259 -2.69 23.23 -10.33
C ALA A 259 -2.82 21.80 -9.80
N GLU A 260 -2.30 20.83 -10.53
CA GLU A 260 -2.27 19.41 -10.14
C GLU A 260 -1.49 19.23 -8.85
N VAL A 261 -0.24 19.68 -8.81
CA VAL A 261 0.62 19.54 -7.63
C VAL A 261 0.08 20.29 -6.41
N THR A 262 -0.47 21.50 -6.60
CA THR A 262 -0.80 22.39 -5.47
C THR A 262 -2.25 22.35 -5.02
N HIS A 263 -3.19 21.97 -5.90
CA HIS A 263 -4.63 22.03 -5.60
C HIS A 263 -5.30 20.66 -5.60
N PHE A 264 -5.06 19.84 -6.61
CA PHE A 264 -5.77 18.57 -6.82
C PHE A 264 -5.01 17.37 -6.25
N ASN A 265 -3.68 17.47 -6.13
CA ASN A 265 -2.75 16.40 -5.75
C ASN A 265 -2.68 15.22 -6.73
N THR A 266 -3.02 15.48 -7.99
CA THR A 266 -2.80 14.55 -9.12
C THR A 266 -1.35 14.64 -9.60
N ASN A 267 -0.98 13.78 -10.54
CA ASN A 267 0.37 13.69 -11.07
C ASN A 267 0.49 14.38 -12.44
N PRO A 268 1.29 15.45 -12.59
CA PRO A 268 1.41 16.26 -13.82
C PRO A 268 2.08 15.58 -15.02
N LEU A 269 2.21 14.26 -14.98
CA LEU A 269 2.76 13.46 -16.07
C LEU A 269 1.80 12.32 -16.44
N ASP A 270 0.60 12.32 -15.87
CA ASP A 270 -0.37 11.25 -15.94
C ASP A 270 -1.76 11.86 -16.12
N ALA A 271 -2.20 11.92 -17.38
CA ALA A 271 -3.43 12.59 -17.76
C ALA A 271 -4.71 11.96 -17.19
N ASP A 272 -4.65 10.74 -16.66
CA ASP A 272 -5.78 9.93 -16.15
C ASP A 272 -5.30 9.19 -14.88
N SER A 273 -5.42 9.87 -13.74
CA SER A 273 -4.79 9.52 -12.46
C SER A 273 -5.38 8.23 -11.85
N ASP A 274 -6.68 8.01 -11.95
CA ASP A 274 -7.35 6.81 -11.44
C ASP A 274 -7.57 5.68 -12.47
N ASN A 275 -7.26 5.95 -13.74
CA ASN A 275 -7.29 5.02 -14.86
C ASN A 275 -8.71 4.55 -15.23
N ASP A 276 -9.71 5.41 -15.12
CA ASP A 276 -11.10 5.12 -15.46
C ASP A 276 -11.44 5.40 -16.95
N GLY A 277 -10.56 6.11 -17.66
CA GLY A 277 -10.70 6.48 -19.06
C GLY A 277 -11.18 7.91 -19.32
N LEU A 278 -11.26 8.77 -18.31
CA LEU A 278 -11.36 10.22 -18.42
C LEU A 278 -10.04 10.88 -18.02
N ASP A 279 -9.77 12.02 -18.67
CA ASP A 279 -8.58 12.79 -18.33
C ASP A 279 -8.89 13.68 -17.08
N ASP A 280 -7.96 13.84 -16.13
CA ASP A 280 -8.17 14.59 -14.86
C ASP A 280 -8.71 16.01 -15.11
N GLY A 281 -8.17 16.67 -16.13
CA GLY A 281 -8.60 17.97 -16.61
C GLY A 281 -10.04 17.97 -17.13
N GLU A 282 -10.52 16.89 -17.77
CA GLU A 282 -11.91 16.74 -18.21
C GLU A 282 -12.85 16.54 -17.02
N GLU A 283 -12.48 15.66 -16.09
CA GLU A 283 -13.20 15.40 -14.85
C GLU A 283 -13.47 16.69 -14.06
N ILE A 284 -12.42 17.45 -13.73
CA ILE A 284 -12.55 18.67 -12.94
C ILE A 284 -13.29 19.78 -13.71
N ASN A 285 -13.01 19.97 -15.00
CA ASN A 285 -13.50 21.14 -15.73
C ASN A 285 -14.86 20.93 -16.40
N VAL A 286 -15.26 19.69 -16.66
CA VAL A 286 -16.47 19.36 -17.43
C VAL A 286 -17.50 18.63 -16.58
N HIS A 287 -17.11 17.54 -15.91
CA HIS A 287 -18.06 16.63 -15.24
C HIS A 287 -18.25 16.95 -13.76
N GLY A 288 -17.20 17.40 -13.07
CA GLY A 288 -17.24 17.73 -11.64
C GLY A 288 -16.75 16.62 -10.71
N THR A 289 -16.25 15.52 -11.29
CA THR A 289 -15.76 14.31 -10.61
C THR A 289 -14.39 14.52 -9.95
N ASP A 290 -13.97 13.57 -9.11
CA ASP A 290 -12.68 13.59 -8.40
C ASP A 290 -11.67 12.69 -9.16
N PRO A 291 -10.58 13.22 -9.74
CA PRO A 291 -9.66 12.43 -10.58
C PRO A 291 -8.90 11.28 -9.92
N GLU A 292 -9.12 11.07 -8.62
CA GLU A 292 -8.54 9.99 -7.84
C GLU A 292 -9.60 8.96 -7.41
N ASP A 293 -10.85 9.13 -7.85
CA ASP A 293 -12.01 8.29 -7.53
C ASP A 293 -12.73 7.82 -8.80
N PRO A 294 -12.47 6.57 -9.25
CA PRO A 294 -12.92 6.11 -10.56
C PRO A 294 -14.42 5.82 -10.67
N ASP A 295 -15.20 6.02 -9.60
CA ASP A 295 -16.64 5.74 -9.46
C ASP A 295 -17.22 6.75 -8.44
N SER A 296 -17.48 7.98 -8.92
CA SER A 296 -17.78 9.16 -8.13
C SER A 296 -19.08 9.05 -7.33
N ASP A 297 -20.12 8.41 -7.88
CA ASP A 297 -21.42 8.23 -7.23
C ASP A 297 -21.60 6.87 -6.53
N ASN A 298 -20.65 5.95 -6.74
CA ASN A 298 -20.56 4.61 -6.12
C ASN A 298 -21.68 3.66 -6.55
N ASP A 299 -22.13 3.74 -7.80
CA ASP A 299 -23.16 2.88 -8.37
C ASP A 299 -22.62 1.55 -8.96
N GLY A 300 -21.30 1.46 -9.13
CA GLY A 300 -20.58 0.32 -9.68
C GLY A 300 -20.23 0.40 -11.17
N LEU A 301 -20.38 1.56 -11.81
CA LEU A 301 -19.78 1.93 -13.09
C LEU A 301 -18.63 2.92 -12.84
N ASN A 302 -17.70 2.95 -13.78
CA ASN A 302 -16.64 3.94 -13.74
C ASN A 302 -17.10 5.23 -14.41
N ASP A 303 -16.69 6.41 -13.92
CA ASP A 303 -17.11 7.71 -14.48
C ASP A 303 -16.82 7.78 -15.99
N GLY A 304 -15.68 7.24 -16.40
CA GLY A 304 -15.30 7.14 -17.79
C GLY A 304 -16.15 6.21 -18.64
N ASP A 305 -16.66 5.12 -18.10
CA ASP A 305 -17.63 4.26 -18.81
C ASP A 305 -18.99 4.95 -18.91
N GLU A 306 -19.41 5.62 -17.85
CA GLU A 306 -20.63 6.42 -17.83
C GLU A 306 -20.62 7.51 -18.88
N VAL A 307 -19.56 8.31 -18.96
CA VAL A 307 -19.46 9.38 -19.97
C VAL A 307 -19.27 8.81 -21.38
N ASN A 308 -18.36 7.85 -21.57
CA ASN A 308 -17.93 7.43 -22.91
C ASN A 308 -18.77 6.31 -23.52
N VAL A 309 -19.40 5.45 -22.71
CA VAL A 309 -20.12 4.25 -23.17
C VAL A 309 -21.63 4.41 -22.99
N TYR A 310 -22.08 4.73 -21.77
CA TYR A 310 -23.51 4.79 -21.43
C TYR A 310 -24.11 6.20 -21.60
N ASN A 311 -23.24 7.22 -21.68
CA ASN A 311 -23.55 8.66 -21.71
C ASN A 311 -24.34 9.14 -20.46
N THR A 312 -24.27 8.42 -19.34
CA THR A 312 -24.92 8.78 -18.06
C THR A 312 -24.13 9.91 -17.39
N ASP A 313 -24.60 10.39 -16.24
CA ASP A 313 -23.96 11.48 -15.49
C ASP A 313 -23.25 10.89 -14.28
N PRO A 314 -21.91 10.92 -14.19
CA PRO A 314 -21.15 10.23 -13.15
C PRO A 314 -21.34 10.77 -11.71
N GLU A 315 -22.11 11.84 -11.55
CA GLU A 315 -22.52 12.33 -10.22
C GLU A 315 -23.92 11.83 -9.80
N GLU A 316 -24.64 11.07 -10.64
CA GLU A 316 -26.03 10.66 -10.41
C GLU A 316 -26.23 9.14 -10.57
N ASP A 317 -26.45 8.48 -9.42
CA ASP A 317 -26.49 7.01 -9.30
C ASP A 317 -27.68 6.31 -9.99
N ASP A 318 -28.67 7.06 -10.46
CA ASP A 318 -29.91 6.57 -11.08
C ASP A 318 -30.38 7.59 -12.13
N SER A 319 -29.92 7.40 -13.37
CA SER A 319 -30.03 8.35 -14.48
C SER A 319 -31.46 8.59 -14.98
N ASP A 320 -32.36 7.61 -14.82
CA ASP A 320 -33.77 7.73 -15.23
C ASP A 320 -34.78 7.78 -14.08
N GLU A 321 -34.30 7.70 -12.84
CA GLU A 321 -35.05 7.86 -11.59
C GLU A 321 -36.13 6.78 -11.37
N ASP A 322 -35.93 5.56 -11.89
CA ASP A 322 -36.89 4.45 -11.74
C ASP A 322 -36.73 3.69 -10.40
N GLY A 323 -35.61 3.90 -9.70
CA GLY A 323 -35.27 3.29 -8.42
C GLY A 323 -34.27 2.14 -8.49
N VAL A 324 -33.59 1.94 -9.62
CA VAL A 324 -32.42 1.05 -9.79
C VAL A 324 -31.24 1.92 -10.21
N CYS A 325 -30.04 1.59 -9.72
CA CYS A 325 -28.86 2.36 -10.09
C CYS A 325 -28.29 1.91 -11.45
N ASP A 326 -27.65 2.82 -12.19
CA ASP A 326 -27.19 2.58 -13.57
C ASP A 326 -26.27 1.35 -13.63
N GLY A 327 -25.38 1.21 -12.64
CA GLY A 327 -24.50 0.05 -12.50
C GLY A 327 -25.22 -1.26 -12.26
N ALA A 328 -26.34 -1.29 -11.55
CA ALA A 328 -27.14 -2.51 -11.40
C ALA A 328 -27.91 -2.85 -12.68
N GLU A 329 -28.41 -1.84 -13.38
CA GLU A 329 -29.06 -1.99 -14.67
C GLU A 329 -28.12 -2.60 -15.70
N VAL A 330 -26.90 -2.08 -15.84
CA VAL A 330 -25.91 -2.62 -16.78
C VAL A 330 -25.41 -3.99 -16.36
N ASN A 331 -24.96 -4.13 -15.10
CA ASN A 331 -24.18 -5.30 -14.68
C ASN A 331 -25.04 -6.49 -14.25
N VAL A 332 -26.27 -6.26 -13.77
CA VAL A 332 -27.13 -7.30 -13.18
C VAL A 332 -28.39 -7.54 -14.00
N HIS A 333 -29.14 -6.49 -14.31
CA HIS A 333 -30.45 -6.59 -14.97
C HIS A 333 -30.36 -6.54 -16.49
N HIS A 334 -29.24 -6.07 -17.02
CA HIS A 334 -28.98 -5.85 -18.44
C HIS A 334 -30.02 -4.96 -19.14
N THR A 335 -30.59 -4.03 -18.40
CA THR A 335 -31.47 -2.95 -18.88
C THR A 335 -30.63 -1.76 -19.35
N ASN A 336 -31.30 -0.72 -19.86
CA ASN A 336 -30.62 0.49 -20.31
C ASN A 336 -30.84 1.61 -19.29
N PRO A 337 -29.78 2.18 -18.67
CA PRO A 337 -29.88 3.18 -17.60
C PRO A 337 -30.55 4.52 -17.89
N LYS A 338 -31.21 4.63 -19.03
CA LYS A 338 -31.89 5.85 -19.49
C LYS A 338 -33.31 5.60 -19.94
N ASP A 339 -33.73 4.36 -19.79
CA ASP A 339 -34.99 3.88 -20.31
C ASP A 339 -35.77 3.31 -19.14
N GLU A 340 -36.57 4.19 -18.52
CA GLU A 340 -37.36 3.87 -17.32
C GLU A 340 -38.22 2.59 -17.49
N ASP A 341 -38.48 2.13 -18.72
CA ASP A 341 -39.38 1.03 -19.09
C ASP A 341 -38.80 0.33 -20.35
N SER A 342 -37.85 -0.57 -20.13
CA SER A 342 -37.01 -1.22 -21.14
C SER A 342 -37.81 -2.05 -22.15
N ASP A 343 -38.85 -2.75 -21.70
CA ASP A 343 -39.70 -3.58 -22.55
C ASP A 343 -40.95 -2.87 -23.10
N ASN A 344 -41.32 -1.72 -22.52
CA ASN A 344 -42.46 -0.87 -22.88
C ASN A 344 -43.84 -1.46 -22.55
N ASP A 345 -43.95 -2.24 -21.48
CA ASP A 345 -45.22 -2.79 -20.99
C ASP A 345 -46.07 -1.78 -20.18
N GLY A 346 -45.44 -0.67 -19.74
CA GLY A 346 -46.03 0.41 -18.96
C GLY A 346 -45.76 0.38 -17.45
N ILE A 347 -44.90 -0.50 -16.96
CA ILE A 347 -44.31 -0.52 -15.63
C ILE A 347 -42.82 -0.13 -15.76
N PRO A 348 -42.29 0.71 -14.87
CA PRO A 348 -40.85 0.96 -14.89
C PRO A 348 -40.01 -0.22 -14.43
N ASP A 349 -38.80 -0.41 -14.97
CA ASP A 349 -37.91 -1.57 -14.69
C ASP A 349 -37.70 -1.73 -13.18
N GLY A 350 -37.47 -0.63 -12.48
CA GLY A 350 -37.29 -0.61 -11.03
C GLY A 350 -38.52 -1.05 -10.26
N ALA A 351 -39.74 -0.83 -10.77
CA ALA A 351 -40.95 -1.35 -10.15
C ALA A 351 -41.12 -2.85 -10.41
N GLU A 352 -40.72 -3.34 -11.57
CA GLU A 352 -40.67 -4.76 -11.89
C GLU A 352 -39.70 -5.50 -10.98
N ILE A 353 -38.46 -5.04 -10.91
CA ILE A 353 -37.41 -5.62 -10.06
C ILE A 353 -37.79 -5.53 -8.58
N ASN A 354 -38.22 -4.36 -8.10
CA ASN A 354 -38.40 -4.14 -6.66
C ASN A 354 -39.76 -4.60 -6.13
N THR A 355 -40.84 -4.46 -6.92
CA THR A 355 -42.22 -4.67 -6.47
C THR A 355 -42.89 -5.88 -7.08
N HIS A 356 -42.88 -6.02 -8.41
CA HIS A 356 -43.68 -7.03 -9.12
C HIS A 356 -42.98 -8.37 -9.28
N LYS A 357 -41.64 -8.38 -9.26
CA LYS A 357 -40.77 -9.54 -9.45
C LYS A 357 -40.95 -10.19 -10.83
N THR A 358 -41.17 -9.34 -11.84
CA THR A 358 -41.19 -9.66 -13.27
C THR A 358 -39.81 -9.35 -13.88
N ASP A 359 -39.57 -9.78 -15.11
CA ASP A 359 -38.33 -9.49 -15.85
C ASP A 359 -38.49 -8.19 -16.64
N PRO A 360 -37.73 -7.11 -16.32
CA PRO A 360 -37.87 -5.82 -16.99
C PRO A 360 -37.51 -5.80 -18.49
N ASN A 361 -36.97 -6.91 -19.01
CA ASN A 361 -36.67 -7.05 -20.43
C ASN A 361 -37.71 -7.90 -21.18
N ASP A 362 -38.78 -8.33 -20.52
CA ASP A 362 -39.78 -9.23 -21.10
C ASP A 362 -41.21 -8.74 -20.88
N GLU A 363 -41.83 -8.22 -21.95
CA GLU A 363 -43.18 -7.64 -21.92
C GLU A 363 -44.24 -8.57 -21.28
N ASP A 364 -44.00 -9.89 -21.24
CA ASP A 364 -44.90 -10.95 -20.74
C ASP A 364 -44.07 -12.06 -20.08
N SER A 365 -43.58 -11.80 -18.86
CA SER A 365 -42.63 -12.65 -18.12
C SER A 365 -43.07 -14.11 -17.93
N ASP A 366 -44.38 -14.40 -17.91
CA ASP A 366 -44.94 -15.75 -17.74
C ASP A 366 -45.49 -16.38 -19.03
N ASP A 367 -45.36 -15.70 -20.17
CA ASP A 367 -45.74 -16.14 -21.52
C ASP A 367 -47.26 -16.49 -21.67
N ASP A 368 -48.13 -15.93 -20.83
CA ASP A 368 -49.58 -16.26 -20.84
C ASP A 368 -50.39 -15.50 -21.91
N GLY A 369 -49.78 -14.48 -22.52
CA GLY A 369 -50.34 -13.62 -23.56
C GLY A 369 -50.91 -12.30 -23.04
N ILE A 370 -50.72 -11.97 -21.77
CA ILE A 370 -51.06 -10.69 -21.14
C ILE A 370 -49.77 -10.06 -20.63
N ALA A 371 -49.47 -8.86 -21.09
CA ALA A 371 -48.28 -8.14 -20.62
C ALA A 371 -48.34 -7.85 -19.11
N ASP A 372 -47.20 -7.87 -18.42
CA ASP A 372 -47.08 -7.69 -16.96
C ASP A 372 -47.79 -6.38 -16.50
N GLY A 373 -47.60 -5.30 -17.26
CA GLY A 373 -48.24 -3.99 -17.09
C GLY A 373 -49.75 -3.99 -17.25
N ALA A 374 -50.31 -4.93 -18.00
CA ALA A 374 -51.74 -5.15 -18.05
C ALA A 374 -52.24 -5.97 -16.86
N GLU A 375 -51.51 -7.01 -16.44
CA GLU A 375 -51.88 -7.89 -15.33
C GLU A 375 -52.07 -7.14 -14.01
N VAL A 376 -51.18 -6.20 -13.70
CA VAL A 376 -51.27 -5.38 -12.47
C VAL A 376 -52.54 -4.52 -12.40
N THR A 377 -53.28 -4.38 -13.51
CA THR A 377 -54.55 -3.64 -13.58
C THR A 377 -55.80 -4.53 -13.49
N LEU A 378 -55.66 -5.85 -13.61
CA LEU A 378 -56.77 -6.79 -13.62
C LEU A 378 -57.33 -7.01 -12.20
N THR A 379 -58.66 -7.16 -12.12
CA THR A 379 -59.31 -7.53 -10.86
C THR A 379 -59.34 -9.03 -10.71
N ASP A 380 -58.66 -9.51 -9.68
CA ASP A 380 -58.70 -10.89 -9.16
C ASP A 380 -59.34 -10.83 -7.76
N SER A 381 -60.60 -11.29 -7.66
CA SER A 381 -61.48 -11.09 -6.50
C SER A 381 -61.19 -12.04 -5.34
N ASP A 382 -60.62 -13.22 -5.60
CA ASP A 382 -60.21 -14.17 -4.55
C ASP A 382 -58.70 -14.31 -4.39
N GLY A 383 -57.92 -13.67 -5.26
CA GLY A 383 -56.48 -13.49 -5.12
C GLY A 383 -55.69 -14.73 -5.48
N ASP A 384 -56.17 -15.50 -6.45
CA ASP A 384 -55.63 -16.80 -6.82
C ASP A 384 -54.70 -16.77 -8.05
N GLY A 385 -54.56 -15.60 -8.68
CA GLY A 385 -53.74 -15.37 -9.87
C GLY A 385 -54.52 -15.44 -11.19
N LEU A 386 -55.82 -15.77 -11.17
CA LEU A 386 -56.67 -15.83 -12.34
C LEU A 386 -57.67 -14.65 -12.33
N PRO A 387 -57.64 -13.76 -13.34
CA PRO A 387 -58.56 -12.64 -13.38
C PRO A 387 -60.04 -13.06 -13.43
N ASP A 388 -60.92 -12.32 -12.74
CA ASP A 388 -62.37 -12.59 -12.67
C ASP A 388 -63.02 -12.77 -14.06
N GLU A 389 -62.49 -12.08 -15.08
CA GLU A 389 -63.00 -12.17 -16.45
C GLU A 389 -62.73 -13.56 -17.07
N ASP A 390 -61.55 -14.13 -16.84
CA ASP A 390 -61.13 -15.41 -17.41
C ASP A 390 -61.74 -16.60 -16.70
N GLU A 391 -61.85 -16.55 -15.38
CA GLU A 391 -62.60 -17.52 -14.60
C GLU A 391 -64.03 -17.70 -15.13
N VAL A 392 -64.72 -16.58 -15.42
CA VAL A 392 -66.09 -16.62 -15.95
C VAL A 392 -66.14 -16.97 -17.44
N ALA A 393 -65.22 -16.43 -18.25
CA ALA A 393 -65.30 -16.50 -19.70
C ALA A 393 -64.66 -17.76 -20.29
N LEU A 394 -63.57 -18.24 -19.71
CA LEU A 394 -62.71 -19.29 -20.27
C LEU A 394 -62.79 -20.58 -19.45
N TYR A 395 -62.57 -20.52 -18.13
CA TYR A 395 -62.43 -21.70 -17.28
C TYR A 395 -63.74 -22.16 -16.61
N ASN A 396 -64.75 -21.29 -16.56
CA ASN A 396 -66.04 -21.54 -15.91
C ASN A 396 -65.94 -21.86 -14.41
N THR A 397 -64.87 -21.37 -13.77
CA THR A 397 -64.66 -21.38 -12.33
C THR A 397 -65.46 -20.24 -11.67
N ASN A 398 -65.32 -20.06 -10.36
CA ASN A 398 -66.09 -19.07 -9.61
C ASN A 398 -65.17 -17.97 -9.05
N PRO A 399 -65.32 -16.70 -9.51
CA PRO A 399 -64.47 -15.56 -9.11
C PRO A 399 -64.53 -15.07 -7.67
N ALA A 400 -64.93 -15.93 -6.76
CA ALA A 400 -64.92 -15.63 -5.33
C ALA A 400 -64.52 -16.88 -4.54
N ASN A 401 -63.96 -17.87 -5.21
CA ASN A 401 -63.59 -19.16 -4.70
C ASN A 401 -62.34 -19.66 -5.45
N ALA A 402 -61.20 -19.29 -4.89
CA ALA A 402 -59.87 -19.59 -5.38
C ALA A 402 -59.56 -21.08 -5.64
N ASP A 403 -60.42 -22.04 -5.30
CA ASP A 403 -60.20 -23.49 -5.44
C ASP A 403 -61.57 -24.14 -5.71
N SER A 404 -61.93 -24.28 -6.99
CA SER A 404 -63.28 -24.62 -7.46
C SER A 404 -63.67 -26.08 -7.24
N ASP A 405 -62.71 -26.99 -7.15
CA ASP A 405 -62.98 -28.42 -6.96
C ASP A 405 -62.60 -28.99 -5.58
N TYR A 406 -61.89 -28.18 -4.77
CA TYR A 406 -61.47 -28.45 -3.41
C TYR A 406 -60.41 -29.56 -3.26
N ASP A 407 -59.47 -29.65 -4.19
CA ASP A 407 -58.34 -30.59 -4.12
C ASP A 407 -57.12 -30.02 -3.37
N GLY A 408 -57.07 -28.70 -3.18
CA GLY A 408 -56.02 -27.98 -2.47
C GLY A 408 -55.10 -27.13 -3.34
N LEU A 409 -55.24 -27.18 -4.67
CA LEU A 409 -54.68 -26.19 -5.61
C LEU A 409 -55.67 -25.06 -5.84
N THR A 410 -55.15 -23.90 -6.22
CA THR A 410 -56.03 -22.81 -6.62
C THR A 410 -56.34 -22.86 -8.12
N ASP A 411 -57.49 -22.35 -8.55
CA ASP A 411 -57.89 -22.37 -9.96
C ASP A 411 -56.82 -21.72 -10.84
N GLY A 412 -56.27 -20.59 -10.39
CA GLY A 412 -55.13 -19.92 -11.02
C GLY A 412 -53.86 -20.76 -11.06
N ALA A 413 -53.52 -21.51 -10.00
CA ALA A 413 -52.34 -22.37 -10.00
C ALA A 413 -52.51 -23.57 -10.95
N GLU A 414 -53.70 -24.17 -10.98
CA GLU A 414 -54.00 -25.28 -11.88
C GLU A 414 -53.91 -24.84 -13.35
N VAL A 415 -54.44 -23.67 -13.69
CA VAL A 415 -54.42 -23.15 -15.06
C VAL A 415 -53.04 -22.65 -15.47
N LYS A 416 -52.46 -21.71 -14.71
CA LYS A 416 -51.21 -21.03 -15.09
C LYS A 416 -49.99 -21.93 -14.87
N ARG A 417 -49.92 -22.64 -13.75
CA ARG A 417 -48.72 -23.39 -13.34
C ARG A 417 -48.74 -24.87 -13.70
N TYR A 418 -49.81 -25.59 -13.35
CA TYR A 418 -49.85 -27.05 -13.48
C TYR A 418 -50.51 -27.53 -14.77
N GLN A 419 -51.21 -26.63 -15.47
CA GLN A 419 -52.03 -26.92 -16.65
C GLN A 419 -53.06 -28.04 -16.43
N SER A 420 -53.41 -28.30 -15.17
CA SER A 420 -54.46 -29.23 -14.76
C SER A 420 -55.83 -28.58 -14.92
N ASN A 421 -56.89 -29.36 -14.71
CA ASN A 421 -58.24 -28.88 -14.90
C ASN A 421 -58.84 -28.40 -13.57
N PRO A 422 -59.10 -27.09 -13.39
CA PRO A 422 -59.57 -26.50 -12.11
C PRO A 422 -60.98 -26.92 -11.66
N LEU A 423 -61.59 -27.84 -12.39
CA LEU A 423 -62.90 -28.41 -12.06
C LEU A 423 -62.81 -29.93 -11.84
N ASP A 424 -61.60 -30.51 -11.83
CA ASP A 424 -61.35 -31.95 -11.77
C ASP A 424 -60.15 -32.34 -10.90
N LYS A 425 -60.45 -32.64 -9.64
CA LYS A 425 -59.59 -33.03 -8.51
C LYS A 425 -58.61 -34.22 -8.69
N ASP A 426 -58.43 -34.74 -9.89
CA ASP A 426 -57.64 -35.94 -10.29
C ASP A 426 -57.67 -35.99 -11.82
N THR A 427 -56.88 -35.11 -12.45
CA THR A 427 -56.90 -34.81 -13.89
C THR A 427 -56.55 -36.03 -14.75
N ASP A 428 -55.72 -36.95 -14.24
CA ASP A 428 -55.25 -38.12 -14.98
C ASP A 428 -55.91 -39.47 -14.60
N ASP A 429 -56.79 -39.46 -13.59
CA ASP A 429 -57.54 -40.61 -13.06
C ASP A 429 -56.66 -41.74 -12.47
N ASP A 430 -55.46 -41.45 -11.96
CA ASP A 430 -54.58 -42.45 -11.34
C ASP A 430 -55.00 -42.81 -9.88
N GLY A 431 -55.84 -41.96 -9.29
CA GLY A 431 -56.43 -42.11 -7.96
C GLY A 431 -55.66 -41.45 -6.83
N LEU A 432 -54.57 -40.74 -7.15
CA LEU A 432 -54.11 -39.59 -6.39
C LEU A 432 -55.00 -38.39 -6.79
N GLY A 433 -54.57 -37.17 -6.57
CA GLY A 433 -55.37 -36.01 -6.97
C GLY A 433 -54.42 -34.83 -7.04
N ASP A 434 -54.67 -33.91 -7.96
CA ASP A 434 -53.66 -32.97 -8.44
C ASP A 434 -53.00 -32.21 -7.29
N GLY A 435 -53.78 -31.72 -6.33
CA GLY A 435 -53.24 -31.08 -5.13
C GLY A 435 -52.39 -31.97 -4.24
N VAL A 436 -52.69 -33.27 -4.14
CA VAL A 436 -51.81 -34.23 -3.47
C VAL A 436 -50.56 -34.50 -4.29
N GLU A 437 -50.69 -34.68 -5.60
CA GLU A 437 -49.57 -34.92 -6.53
C GLU A 437 -48.55 -33.79 -6.46
N VAL A 438 -49.01 -32.56 -6.63
CA VAL A 438 -48.19 -31.36 -6.44
C VAL A 438 -47.61 -31.29 -5.03
N THR A 439 -48.40 -31.62 -3.99
CA THR A 439 -47.89 -31.66 -2.62
C THR A 439 -46.81 -32.73 -2.43
N VAL A 440 -46.81 -33.81 -3.21
CA VAL A 440 -45.78 -34.87 -3.19
C VAL A 440 -44.73 -34.72 -4.29
N GLY A 441 -44.73 -33.61 -5.02
CA GLY A 441 -43.77 -33.29 -6.07
C GLY A 441 -44.04 -33.96 -7.43
N THR A 442 -45.13 -34.70 -7.58
CA THR A 442 -45.42 -35.47 -8.82
C THR A 442 -46.28 -34.65 -9.78
N ASP A 443 -46.24 -34.99 -11.06
CA ASP A 443 -47.00 -34.30 -12.11
C ASP A 443 -48.47 -34.78 -12.11
N PRO A 444 -49.47 -33.88 -12.00
CA PRO A 444 -50.91 -34.19 -12.13
C PRO A 444 -51.34 -34.86 -13.45
N HIS A 445 -50.45 -34.91 -14.44
CA HIS A 445 -50.67 -35.61 -15.72
C HIS A 445 -49.96 -36.98 -15.80
N ASP A 446 -49.16 -37.35 -14.80
CA ASP A 446 -48.40 -38.61 -14.78
C ASP A 446 -49.12 -39.74 -14.03
N ALA A 447 -49.93 -40.48 -14.79
CA ALA A 447 -50.71 -41.60 -14.28
C ALA A 447 -49.89 -42.83 -13.86
N THR A 448 -48.56 -42.71 -13.76
CA THR A 448 -47.67 -43.78 -13.29
C THR A 448 -47.33 -43.66 -11.80
N VAL A 449 -47.53 -42.50 -11.16
CA VAL A 449 -47.16 -42.27 -9.76
C VAL A 449 -48.28 -42.67 -8.79
N THR A 450 -48.45 -43.97 -8.65
CA THR A 450 -49.52 -44.48 -7.78
C THR A 450 -49.10 -44.57 -6.30
N THR A 451 -50.09 -44.69 -5.43
CA THR A 451 -49.91 -45.00 -3.99
C THR A 451 -49.19 -46.33 -3.67
N THR A 452 -48.81 -47.14 -4.67
CA THR A 452 -48.10 -48.43 -4.50
C THR A 452 -47.06 -48.67 -5.61
N GLY A 453 -45.75 -48.72 -5.32
CA GLY A 453 -44.74 -48.90 -6.37
C GLY A 453 -43.27 -48.85 -5.92
N SER A 454 -42.36 -48.81 -6.90
CA SER A 454 -40.92 -48.50 -6.72
C SER A 454 -40.64 -46.99 -6.78
N ARG A 455 -41.62 -46.23 -7.27
CA ARG A 455 -41.75 -44.78 -7.20
C ARG A 455 -42.96 -44.56 -6.32
N THR A 456 -42.77 -44.49 -4.99
CA THR A 456 -43.88 -44.14 -4.10
C THR A 456 -43.79 -42.67 -3.79
N ALA A 457 -44.92 -41.98 -3.74
CA ALA A 457 -45.01 -40.60 -3.23
C ALA A 457 -44.37 -40.42 -1.83
N VAL A 458 -44.20 -41.51 -1.07
CA VAL A 458 -43.52 -41.50 0.24
C VAL A 458 -42.00 -41.48 0.12
N GLU A 459 -41.44 -42.04 -0.95
CA GLU A 459 -40.00 -42.16 -1.17
C GLU A 459 -39.42 -40.85 -1.67
N ILE A 460 -40.15 -40.19 -2.57
CA ILE A 460 -39.75 -38.98 -3.28
C ILE A 460 -39.79 -37.76 -2.33
N ASN A 461 -40.92 -37.51 -1.66
CA ASN A 461 -41.12 -36.19 -1.05
C ASN A 461 -40.64 -36.02 0.41
N VAL A 462 -39.92 -37.00 0.97
CA VAL A 462 -39.33 -36.83 2.32
C VAL A 462 -37.90 -36.30 2.24
N HIS A 463 -37.24 -36.44 1.09
CA HIS A 463 -35.82 -36.16 0.92
C HIS A 463 -35.49 -35.09 -0.12
N GLY A 464 -36.49 -34.49 -0.79
CA GLY A 464 -36.29 -33.33 -1.67
C GLY A 464 -36.06 -33.67 -3.13
N SER A 465 -35.68 -34.91 -3.44
CA SER A 465 -35.33 -35.35 -4.80
C SER A 465 -36.47 -35.26 -5.82
N ASP A 466 -36.13 -35.06 -7.09
CA ASP A 466 -37.09 -35.00 -8.19
C ASP A 466 -37.70 -36.39 -8.40
N PRO A 467 -39.04 -36.56 -8.22
CA PRO A 467 -39.69 -37.83 -8.50
C PRO A 467 -39.37 -38.40 -9.87
N ASN A 468 -39.23 -37.55 -10.88
CA ASN A 468 -39.12 -37.88 -12.29
C ASN A 468 -37.69 -38.10 -12.74
N ASP A 469 -36.73 -37.77 -11.89
CA ASP A 469 -35.35 -38.22 -12.05
C ASP A 469 -35.11 -39.53 -11.27
N GLU A 470 -34.16 -40.34 -11.73
CA GLU A 470 -33.69 -41.50 -10.95
C GLU A 470 -32.43 -41.17 -10.13
N ASP A 471 -31.76 -40.05 -10.43
CA ASP A 471 -30.45 -39.59 -9.94
C ASP A 471 -30.47 -38.05 -10.00
N THR A 472 -31.15 -37.43 -9.02
CA THR A 472 -31.59 -36.02 -9.09
C THR A 472 -30.42 -35.02 -9.15
N ASP A 473 -29.31 -35.33 -8.49
CA ASP A 473 -28.12 -34.48 -8.46
C ASP A 473 -27.03 -34.90 -9.48
N ASP A 474 -27.33 -35.90 -10.32
CA ASP A 474 -26.49 -36.41 -11.41
C ASP A 474 -25.09 -36.89 -10.95
N ASP A 475 -24.95 -37.33 -9.71
CA ASP A 475 -23.67 -37.73 -9.10
C ASP A 475 -23.28 -39.20 -9.45
N GLY A 476 -24.23 -39.97 -9.98
CA GLY A 476 -24.09 -41.37 -10.37
C GLY A 476 -24.65 -42.38 -9.37
N LEU A 477 -25.30 -41.93 -8.29
CA LEU A 477 -26.08 -42.69 -7.33
C LEU A 477 -27.55 -42.37 -7.54
N THR A 478 -28.39 -43.40 -7.60
CA THR A 478 -29.83 -43.15 -7.67
C THR A 478 -30.34 -42.57 -6.34
N ASP A 479 -31.33 -41.69 -6.33
CA ASP A 479 -31.95 -41.12 -5.12
C ASP A 479 -32.26 -42.19 -4.06
N GLY A 480 -32.77 -43.33 -4.53
CA GLY A 480 -33.13 -44.45 -3.67
C GLY A 480 -31.92 -45.11 -2.99
N ALA A 481 -30.74 -45.11 -3.62
CA ALA A 481 -29.49 -45.60 -3.05
C ALA A 481 -28.94 -44.62 -2.01
N GLU A 482 -28.98 -43.34 -2.31
CA GLU A 482 -28.54 -42.28 -1.42
C GLU A 482 -29.35 -42.25 -0.13
N VAL A 483 -30.68 -42.17 -0.23
CA VAL A 483 -31.56 -42.14 0.94
C VAL A 483 -31.48 -43.43 1.77
N ASN A 484 -31.46 -44.60 1.12
CA ASN A 484 -31.62 -45.88 1.83
C ASN A 484 -30.30 -46.56 2.24
N LEU A 485 -29.23 -46.40 1.45
CA LEU A 485 -27.97 -47.11 1.63
C LEU A 485 -26.87 -46.19 2.18
N HIS A 486 -26.62 -45.06 1.53
CA HIS A 486 -25.51 -44.17 1.85
C HIS A 486 -25.86 -43.11 2.91
N ARG A 487 -27.15 -42.75 2.98
CA ARG A 487 -27.72 -41.67 3.81
C ARG A 487 -27.12 -40.30 3.46
N THR A 488 -26.87 -40.09 2.19
CA THR A 488 -26.55 -38.81 1.56
C THR A 488 -27.83 -38.05 1.22
N ASP A 489 -27.69 -36.81 0.79
CA ASP A 489 -28.82 -35.97 0.38
C ASP A 489 -28.96 -36.01 -1.15
N PRO A 490 -30.05 -36.59 -1.70
CA PRO A 490 -30.20 -36.81 -3.15
C PRO A 490 -30.32 -35.56 -4.02
N GLU A 491 -30.32 -34.37 -3.42
CA GLU A 491 -30.27 -33.08 -4.15
C GLU A 491 -28.86 -32.46 -4.09
N ASP A 492 -27.92 -33.13 -3.42
CA ASP A 492 -26.61 -32.60 -3.09
C ASP A 492 -25.52 -33.56 -3.54
N ALA A 493 -25.00 -33.28 -4.75
CA ALA A 493 -24.02 -34.13 -5.40
C ALA A 493 -22.74 -34.34 -4.59
N ASP A 494 -22.44 -33.48 -3.59
CA ASP A 494 -21.27 -33.51 -2.71
C ASP A 494 -21.72 -33.20 -1.26
N THR A 495 -22.33 -34.19 -0.59
CA THR A 495 -23.05 -34.04 0.68
C THR A 495 -22.19 -33.46 1.82
N ASP A 496 -20.86 -33.55 1.75
CA ASP A 496 -19.94 -33.02 2.77
C ASP A 496 -19.04 -31.87 2.32
N ASP A 497 -19.30 -31.33 1.12
CA ASP A 497 -18.69 -30.12 0.55
C ASP A 497 -17.16 -30.19 0.44
N ASP A 498 -16.60 -31.35 0.07
CA ASP A 498 -15.14 -31.56 0.07
C ASP A 498 -14.48 -31.44 -1.32
N GLY A 499 -15.31 -31.38 -2.37
CA GLY A 499 -14.92 -31.29 -3.77
C GLY A 499 -14.96 -32.62 -4.52
N LEU A 500 -15.46 -33.70 -3.92
CA LEU A 500 -15.77 -34.97 -4.57
C LEU A 500 -17.27 -35.25 -4.46
N THR A 501 -17.87 -35.64 -5.57
CA THR A 501 -19.28 -36.03 -5.54
C THR A 501 -19.48 -37.33 -4.78
N ASP A 502 -20.62 -37.53 -4.09
CA ASP A 502 -20.88 -38.73 -3.29
C ASP A 502 -20.72 -40.02 -4.12
N GLY A 503 -21.15 -39.97 -5.37
CA GLY A 503 -21.00 -41.04 -6.34
C GLY A 503 -19.54 -41.32 -6.71
N ALA A 504 -18.67 -40.32 -6.77
CA ALA A 504 -17.23 -40.50 -6.99
C ALA A 504 -16.57 -41.14 -5.77
N GLU A 505 -16.92 -40.67 -4.58
CA GLU A 505 -16.45 -41.22 -3.32
C GLU A 505 -16.85 -42.69 -3.16
N VAL A 506 -18.13 -43.02 -3.38
CA VAL A 506 -18.62 -44.40 -3.24
C VAL A 506 -18.06 -45.31 -4.33
N ASN A 507 -18.09 -44.88 -5.59
CA ASN A 507 -17.80 -45.76 -6.72
C ASN A 507 -16.31 -45.82 -7.08
N THR A 508 -15.55 -44.75 -6.87
CA THR A 508 -14.16 -44.60 -7.33
C THR A 508 -13.16 -44.66 -6.18
N TYR A 509 -13.27 -43.76 -5.20
CA TYR A 509 -12.26 -43.59 -4.14
C TYR A 509 -12.50 -44.48 -2.92
N ARG A 510 -13.75 -44.95 -2.74
CA ARG A 510 -14.24 -45.72 -1.60
C ARG A 510 -14.10 -45.01 -0.25
N THR A 511 -14.17 -43.69 -0.28
CA THR A 511 -14.27 -42.82 0.89
C THR A 511 -15.71 -42.79 1.41
N ASN A 512 -15.98 -42.02 2.46
CA ASN A 512 -17.31 -41.91 3.04
C ASN A 512 -17.93 -40.54 2.74
N PRO A 513 -19.02 -40.48 1.96
CA PRO A 513 -19.63 -39.23 1.46
C PRO A 513 -20.41 -38.41 2.49
N LYS A 514 -19.94 -38.45 3.73
CA LYS A 514 -20.49 -37.70 4.87
C LYS A 514 -19.38 -37.14 5.74
N LEU A 515 -18.14 -37.45 5.40
CA LEU A 515 -16.93 -37.07 6.09
C LEU A 515 -16.00 -36.51 5.02
N ALA A 516 -15.93 -35.18 4.97
CA ALA A 516 -14.97 -34.47 4.13
C ALA A 516 -13.49 -34.85 4.38
N ASP A 517 -13.18 -35.66 5.39
CA ASP A 517 -11.84 -36.14 5.77
C ASP A 517 -12.04 -37.56 6.33
N SER A 518 -11.94 -38.55 5.44
CA SER A 518 -12.28 -39.95 5.71
C SER A 518 -11.26 -40.66 6.61
N ASP A 519 -9.98 -40.30 6.51
CA ASP A 519 -8.91 -40.90 7.32
C ASP A 519 -8.57 -40.12 8.60
N GLY A 520 -8.95 -38.85 8.67
CA GLY A 520 -8.86 -37.99 9.83
C GLY A 520 -7.50 -37.29 10.02
N ASP A 521 -6.70 -37.11 8.97
CA ASP A 521 -5.39 -36.45 9.03
C ASP A 521 -5.47 -34.90 9.05
N GLY A 522 -6.62 -34.35 8.65
CA GLY A 522 -6.91 -32.92 8.58
C GLY A 522 -6.77 -32.28 7.19
N LEU A 523 -6.57 -33.06 6.14
CA LEU A 523 -6.76 -32.72 4.74
C LEU A 523 -8.08 -33.35 4.26
N SER A 524 -8.78 -32.72 3.32
CA SER A 524 -10.04 -33.29 2.83
C SER A 524 -9.82 -34.30 1.72
N ASP A 525 -10.71 -35.30 1.57
CA ASP A 525 -10.57 -36.35 0.56
C ASP A 525 -10.47 -35.72 -0.85
N GLY A 526 -11.28 -34.69 -1.09
CA GLY A 526 -11.21 -33.89 -2.31
C GLY A 526 -9.92 -33.08 -2.48
N ALA A 527 -9.31 -32.55 -1.42
CA ALA A 527 -8.02 -31.86 -1.52
C ALA A 527 -6.88 -32.83 -1.86
N GLU A 528 -6.90 -34.01 -1.26
CA GLU A 528 -5.96 -35.10 -1.52
C GLU A 528 -6.02 -35.56 -2.97
N VAL A 529 -7.22 -35.85 -3.47
CA VAL A 529 -7.41 -36.30 -4.85
C VAL A 529 -7.14 -35.18 -5.86
N ASN A 530 -7.69 -33.98 -5.64
CA ASN A 530 -7.69 -32.92 -6.65
C ASN A 530 -6.39 -32.13 -6.66
N THR A 531 -5.78 -31.89 -5.50
CA THR A 531 -4.61 -31.00 -5.35
C THR A 531 -3.32 -31.76 -5.05
N HIS A 532 -3.31 -32.60 -4.01
CA HIS A 532 -2.08 -33.15 -3.45
C HIS A 532 -1.65 -34.49 -4.06
N LYS A 533 -2.57 -35.20 -4.71
CA LYS A 533 -2.38 -36.53 -5.33
C LYS A 533 -1.97 -37.61 -4.31
N SER A 534 -2.41 -37.47 -3.06
CA SER A 534 -2.33 -38.49 -1.99
C SER A 534 -3.55 -39.44 -2.03
N ASP A 535 -3.53 -40.49 -1.22
CA ASP A 535 -4.65 -41.44 -1.06
C ASP A 535 -5.57 -40.99 0.08
N PRO A 536 -6.84 -40.60 -0.19
CA PRO A 536 -7.76 -40.08 0.82
C PRO A 536 -8.24 -41.10 1.88
N ASN A 537 -7.69 -42.30 1.86
CA ASN A 537 -7.97 -43.32 2.88
C ASN A 537 -6.72 -43.64 3.72
N ASP A 538 -5.62 -42.89 3.55
CA ASP A 538 -4.34 -43.14 4.18
C ASP A 538 -3.59 -41.84 4.50
N GLY A 539 -3.76 -41.35 5.73
CA GLY A 539 -3.23 -40.04 6.15
C GLY A 539 -1.72 -39.93 6.34
N ASP A 540 -0.93 -40.80 5.68
CA ASP A 540 0.53 -40.79 5.51
C ASP A 540 0.81 -41.68 4.28
N SER A 541 0.39 -41.19 3.10
CA SER A 541 0.32 -41.97 1.86
C SER A 541 1.64 -42.61 1.40
N ASP A 542 2.78 -42.06 1.81
CA ASP A 542 4.11 -42.57 1.47
C ASP A 542 4.87 -43.25 2.62
N ASP A 543 4.24 -43.38 3.80
CA ASP A 543 4.74 -44.01 5.02
C ASP A 543 6.06 -43.38 5.55
N ASP A 544 6.31 -42.09 5.33
CA ASP A 544 7.54 -41.42 5.78
C ASP A 544 7.50 -40.98 7.26
N GLY A 545 6.29 -40.94 7.84
CA GLY A 545 6.00 -40.55 9.22
C GLY A 545 5.53 -39.11 9.39
N VAL A 546 5.31 -38.38 8.29
CA VAL A 546 4.66 -37.07 8.22
C VAL A 546 3.27 -37.27 7.60
N PRO A 547 2.18 -36.78 8.22
CA PRO A 547 0.84 -36.92 7.64
C PRO A 547 0.61 -35.98 6.46
N ASP A 548 -0.07 -36.42 5.40
CA ASP A 548 -0.28 -35.68 4.12
C ASP A 548 -0.72 -34.21 4.31
N ALA A 549 -1.59 -33.95 5.30
CA ALA A 549 -2.01 -32.60 5.69
C ALA A 549 -0.85 -31.67 6.14
N ALA A 550 0.30 -32.22 6.52
CA ALA A 550 1.50 -31.51 6.90
C ALA A 550 2.43 -31.28 5.69
N GLU A 551 2.57 -32.23 4.75
CA GLU A 551 3.22 -32.04 3.45
C GLU A 551 2.55 -30.90 2.68
N ALA A 552 1.21 -30.91 2.64
CA ALA A 552 0.41 -29.90 1.96
C ALA A 552 0.72 -28.45 2.38
N LYS A 553 1.31 -28.26 3.58
CA LYS A 553 1.64 -26.94 4.15
C LYS A 553 3.08 -26.52 3.91
N VAL A 554 3.95 -27.41 3.42
CA VAL A 554 5.36 -27.09 3.18
C VAL A 554 5.60 -26.84 1.69
N LYS A 555 6.43 -25.84 1.41
CA LYS A 555 6.80 -25.49 0.04
C LYS A 555 7.85 -26.47 -0.46
N ASP A 556 7.54 -27.17 -1.54
CA ASP A 556 8.45 -28.00 -2.34
C ASP A 556 8.57 -27.34 -3.73
N SER A 557 9.70 -26.69 -4.00
CA SER A 557 9.87 -25.83 -5.17
C SER A 557 10.20 -26.56 -6.47
N ASP A 558 10.73 -27.77 -6.41
CA ASP A 558 11.06 -28.58 -7.60
C ASP A 558 10.23 -29.86 -7.75
N GLY A 559 9.40 -30.17 -6.75
CA GLY A 559 8.36 -31.19 -6.82
C GLY A 559 8.92 -32.60 -6.71
N ASP A 560 9.98 -32.78 -5.94
CA ASP A 560 10.69 -34.05 -5.82
C ASP A 560 10.29 -34.88 -4.58
N GLY A 561 9.40 -34.32 -3.74
CA GLY A 561 8.93 -34.91 -2.49
C GLY A 561 9.67 -34.41 -1.24
N LEU A 562 10.66 -33.52 -1.38
CA LEU A 562 11.40 -32.94 -0.26
C LEU A 562 11.08 -31.44 -0.13
N SER A 563 10.74 -30.99 1.08
CA SER A 563 10.44 -29.57 1.29
C SER A 563 11.69 -28.69 1.10
N ASP A 564 11.50 -27.43 0.66
CA ASP A 564 12.55 -26.40 0.57
C ASP A 564 13.36 -26.31 1.89
N THR A 565 12.70 -26.56 3.02
CA THR A 565 13.31 -26.50 4.35
C THR A 565 14.17 -27.74 4.63
N ASP A 566 13.73 -28.92 4.22
CA ASP A 566 14.51 -30.15 4.34
C ASP A 566 15.67 -30.17 3.36
N GLU A 567 15.49 -29.67 2.14
CA GLU A 567 16.58 -29.51 1.18
C GLU A 567 17.68 -28.60 1.72
N VAL A 568 17.32 -27.46 2.34
CA VAL A 568 18.29 -26.60 3.05
C VAL A 568 19.00 -27.36 4.18
N ARG A 569 18.31 -28.27 4.87
CA ARG A 569 18.86 -29.09 5.95
C ARG A 569 19.82 -30.16 5.44
N PHE A 570 19.52 -30.82 4.32
CA PHE A 570 20.37 -31.79 3.65
C PHE A 570 21.46 -31.13 2.78
N ARG A 571 21.32 -29.83 2.52
CA ARG A 571 22.19 -28.98 1.70
C ARG A 571 22.12 -29.32 0.22
N THR A 572 20.99 -29.81 -0.22
CA THR A 572 20.61 -29.92 -1.64
C THR A 572 20.10 -28.56 -2.14
N ASN A 573 19.73 -28.45 -3.41
CA ASN A 573 19.29 -27.19 -4.00
C ASN A 573 17.77 -27.18 -4.18
N PRO A 574 17.03 -26.29 -3.46
CA PRO A 574 15.56 -26.12 -3.52
C PRO A 574 14.91 -25.73 -4.84
N LYS A 575 15.51 -26.07 -5.97
CA LYS A 575 15.07 -25.75 -7.33
C LYS A 575 15.53 -26.82 -8.32
N LEU A 576 16.21 -27.85 -7.85
CA LEU A 576 16.76 -28.94 -8.64
C LEU A 576 16.39 -30.24 -7.95
N ALA A 577 15.38 -30.91 -8.50
CA ALA A 577 14.92 -32.20 -8.01
C ALA A 577 16.01 -33.28 -7.94
N ASP A 578 17.14 -33.11 -8.63
CA ASP A 578 18.30 -34.02 -8.64
C ASP A 578 19.56 -33.13 -8.55
N THR A 579 20.12 -32.99 -7.35
CA THR A 579 21.18 -32.02 -7.05
C THR A 579 22.54 -32.43 -7.65
N ASP A 580 22.84 -33.73 -7.75
CA ASP A 580 24.13 -34.21 -8.24
C ASP A 580 24.12 -34.83 -9.65
N PHE A 581 22.94 -34.89 -10.26
CA PHE A 581 22.67 -35.29 -11.64
C PHE A 581 23.03 -36.74 -11.94
N ASP A 582 22.66 -37.65 -11.04
CA ASP A 582 22.88 -39.09 -11.20
C ASP A 582 21.67 -39.85 -11.78
N GLY A 583 20.48 -39.22 -11.77
CA GLY A 583 19.22 -39.79 -12.24
C GLY A 583 18.25 -40.26 -11.14
N LEU A 584 18.58 -40.05 -9.86
CA LEU A 584 17.64 -40.12 -8.74
C LEU A 584 17.33 -38.70 -8.25
N THR A 585 16.13 -38.51 -7.73
CA THR A 585 15.78 -37.24 -7.11
C THR A 585 16.29 -37.16 -5.68
N ASP A 586 16.57 -35.97 -5.17
CA ASP A 586 17.07 -35.76 -3.80
C ASP A 586 16.09 -36.37 -2.78
N GLY A 587 14.80 -36.19 -3.01
CA GLY A 587 13.71 -36.84 -2.28
C GLY A 587 13.78 -38.36 -2.31
N ALA A 588 13.97 -38.99 -3.48
CA ALA A 588 14.09 -40.45 -3.59
C ALA A 588 15.33 -40.98 -2.86
N GLU A 589 16.44 -40.27 -2.96
CA GLU A 589 17.68 -40.61 -2.27
C GLU A 589 17.54 -40.52 -0.76
N ILE A 590 16.88 -39.49 -0.23
CA ILE A 590 16.74 -39.29 1.22
C ILE A 590 15.62 -40.15 1.82
N LEU A 591 14.48 -40.28 1.14
CA LEU A 591 13.28 -40.93 1.66
C LEU A 591 13.32 -42.44 1.41
N LYS A 592 13.84 -42.90 0.27
CA LYS A 592 13.77 -44.31 -0.13
C LYS A 592 15.13 -45.02 -0.09
N HIS A 593 16.12 -44.55 -0.84
CA HIS A 593 17.41 -45.26 -1.02
C HIS A 593 18.41 -44.99 0.11
N LYS A 594 18.18 -43.91 0.86
CA LYS A 594 19.00 -43.41 1.97
C LYS A 594 20.45 -43.07 1.55
N THR A 595 20.71 -42.73 0.28
CA THR A 595 22.01 -42.32 -0.30
C THR A 595 22.34 -40.85 0.03
N ASP A 596 23.52 -40.32 -0.35
CA ASP A 596 23.84 -38.89 -0.18
C ASP A 596 23.56 -38.13 -1.49
N PRO A 597 22.50 -37.29 -1.56
CA PRO A 597 22.05 -36.60 -2.79
C PRO A 597 22.98 -35.52 -3.33
N ARG A 598 24.21 -35.49 -2.84
CA ARG A 598 25.26 -34.59 -3.28
C ARG A 598 26.48 -35.37 -3.72
N ASN A 599 26.36 -36.68 -3.77
CA ASN A 599 27.39 -37.62 -4.12
C ASN A 599 26.83 -38.67 -5.07
N ARG A 600 26.97 -38.37 -6.36
CA ARG A 600 26.61 -39.19 -7.52
C ARG A 600 26.99 -40.68 -7.48
N ASP A 601 27.85 -41.09 -6.55
CA ASP A 601 28.42 -42.45 -6.40
C ASP A 601 28.68 -42.65 -4.89
N THR A 602 27.65 -43.09 -4.16
CA THR A 602 27.59 -43.10 -2.68
C THR A 602 28.62 -44.06 -2.07
N ASP A 603 28.83 -45.23 -2.68
CA ASP A 603 29.79 -46.21 -2.20
C ASP A 603 31.20 -46.09 -2.82
N GLY A 604 31.33 -45.35 -3.92
CA GLY A 604 32.59 -44.96 -4.54
C GLY A 604 33.19 -46.03 -5.46
N ASP A 605 32.37 -46.87 -6.06
CA ASP A 605 32.79 -47.98 -6.91
C ASP A 605 32.97 -47.62 -8.40
N GLY A 606 32.49 -46.42 -8.79
CA GLY A 606 32.57 -45.86 -10.13
C GLY A 606 31.29 -45.98 -10.98
N VAL A 607 30.21 -46.54 -10.45
CA VAL A 607 28.84 -46.44 -11.00
C VAL A 607 28.19 -45.21 -10.36
N ALA A 608 26.92 -44.96 -10.64
CA ALA A 608 26.21 -43.84 -10.05
C ALA A 608 24.93 -44.38 -9.45
N ASP A 609 24.50 -43.85 -8.31
CA ASP A 609 23.42 -44.44 -7.52
C ASP A 609 22.15 -44.60 -8.37
N GLY A 610 21.82 -43.58 -9.16
CA GLY A 610 20.71 -43.63 -10.09
C GLY A 610 20.87 -44.59 -11.26
N LEU A 611 22.07 -44.92 -11.68
CA LEU A 611 22.30 -45.96 -12.68
C LEU A 611 22.13 -47.36 -12.06
N GLU A 612 22.64 -47.57 -10.85
CA GLU A 612 22.52 -48.81 -10.09
C GLU A 612 21.06 -49.14 -9.83
N VAL A 613 20.31 -48.22 -9.23
CA VAL A 613 18.89 -48.41 -8.92
C VAL A 613 18.04 -48.59 -10.18
N ASN A 614 18.20 -47.73 -11.19
CA ASN A 614 17.27 -47.70 -12.33
C ASN A 614 17.61 -48.73 -13.42
N THR A 615 18.86 -49.20 -13.51
CA THR A 615 19.31 -50.07 -14.61
C THR A 615 19.75 -51.45 -14.16
N TYR A 616 20.51 -51.57 -13.08
CA TYR A 616 21.12 -52.84 -12.65
C TYR A 616 20.38 -53.50 -11.48
N GLY A 617 19.67 -52.71 -10.67
CA GLY A 617 19.02 -53.18 -9.45
C GLY A 617 20.01 -53.54 -8.33
N SER A 618 21.25 -53.05 -8.41
CA SER A 618 22.24 -53.16 -7.33
C SER A 618 21.97 -52.16 -6.19
N ASP A 619 22.60 -52.37 -5.03
CA ASP A 619 22.45 -51.49 -3.87
C ASP A 619 23.51 -50.37 -3.94
N PRO A 620 23.13 -49.09 -4.16
CA PRO A 620 24.08 -47.96 -4.33
C PRO A 620 24.91 -47.61 -3.09
N LYS A 621 24.80 -48.40 -2.03
CA LYS A 621 25.56 -48.28 -0.79
C LYS A 621 26.55 -49.40 -0.58
N ASP A 622 26.48 -50.41 -1.43
CA ASP A 622 27.26 -51.61 -1.32
C ASP A 622 28.07 -51.80 -2.59
N ALA A 623 29.34 -51.40 -2.51
CA ALA A 623 30.26 -51.41 -3.64
C ALA A 623 30.53 -52.80 -4.25
N ASP A 624 29.97 -53.87 -3.69
CA ASP A 624 30.08 -55.29 -4.10
C ASP A 624 28.77 -55.98 -3.65
N THR A 625 27.68 -55.68 -4.37
CA THR A 625 26.29 -56.00 -3.98
C THR A 625 26.06 -57.50 -3.76
N ASP A 626 26.79 -58.36 -4.47
CA ASP A 626 26.64 -59.82 -4.38
C ASP A 626 27.78 -60.54 -3.63
N ASP A 627 28.70 -59.78 -3.02
CA ASP A 627 29.79 -60.23 -2.14
C ASP A 627 30.78 -61.20 -2.83
N ASP A 628 31.01 -61.05 -4.13
CA ASP A 628 31.81 -61.98 -4.93
C ASP A 628 33.32 -61.62 -4.99
N GLY A 629 33.63 -60.38 -4.61
CA GLY A 629 34.97 -59.81 -4.56
C GLY A 629 35.34 -58.89 -5.73
N LEU A 630 34.46 -58.69 -6.71
CA LEU A 630 34.48 -57.58 -7.65
C LEU A 630 33.55 -56.48 -7.15
N THR A 631 33.85 -55.25 -7.54
CA THR A 631 32.91 -54.16 -7.26
C THR A 631 31.89 -54.08 -8.37
N ASP A 632 30.67 -53.60 -8.11
CA ASP A 632 29.62 -53.48 -9.14
C ASP A 632 30.12 -52.69 -10.35
N GLY A 633 30.93 -51.65 -10.10
CA GLY A 633 31.59 -50.85 -11.12
C GLY A 633 32.66 -51.59 -11.90
N ALA A 634 33.35 -52.57 -11.33
CA ALA A 634 34.28 -53.43 -12.07
C ALA A 634 33.50 -54.40 -12.96
N GLU A 635 32.42 -54.96 -12.45
CA GLU A 635 31.54 -55.84 -13.19
C GLU A 635 30.91 -55.13 -14.37
N ILE A 636 30.27 -53.97 -14.15
CA ILE A 636 29.62 -53.18 -15.20
C ILE A 636 30.64 -52.61 -16.19
N ASN A 637 31.72 -51.98 -15.73
CA ASN A 637 32.59 -51.19 -16.61
C ASN A 637 33.75 -51.99 -17.22
N VAL A 638 34.15 -53.12 -16.63
CA VAL A 638 35.36 -53.87 -17.04
C VAL A 638 35.04 -55.29 -17.50
N HIS A 639 34.23 -56.03 -16.72
CA HIS A 639 33.98 -57.46 -16.96
C HIS A 639 32.66 -57.74 -17.71
N ASP A 640 31.79 -56.74 -17.77
CA ASP A 640 30.44 -56.79 -18.35
C ASP A 640 29.53 -57.84 -17.66
N THR A 641 29.83 -58.22 -16.42
CA THR A 641 29.06 -59.18 -15.59
C THR A 641 27.91 -58.48 -14.87
N ASN A 642 27.06 -59.23 -14.16
CA ASN A 642 25.88 -58.70 -13.48
C ASN A 642 26.16 -58.51 -11.98
N PRO A 643 26.14 -57.28 -11.45
CA PRO A 643 26.49 -56.99 -10.05
C PRO A 643 25.53 -57.53 -8.98
N THR A 644 24.49 -58.24 -9.41
CA THR A 644 23.52 -58.88 -8.50
C THR A 644 23.60 -60.40 -8.56
N ASP A 645 24.61 -60.94 -9.24
CA ASP A 645 24.75 -62.34 -9.59
C ASP A 645 26.21 -62.81 -9.50
N ALA A 646 26.59 -63.29 -8.31
CA ALA A 646 27.96 -63.63 -7.94
C ALA A 646 28.63 -64.75 -8.78
N ASP A 647 27.92 -65.41 -9.70
CA ASP A 647 28.40 -66.50 -10.57
C ASP A 647 27.65 -66.40 -11.92
N SER A 648 28.08 -65.45 -12.76
CA SER A 648 27.37 -65.00 -13.97
C SER A 648 27.17 -66.10 -15.03
N ASP A 649 27.94 -67.19 -14.98
CA ASP A 649 27.85 -68.31 -15.91
C ASP A 649 27.44 -69.66 -15.29
N ASP A 650 27.12 -69.66 -13.99
CA ASP A 650 26.63 -70.79 -13.20
C ASP A 650 27.59 -72.00 -13.15
N ASP A 651 28.90 -71.77 -13.19
CA ASP A 651 29.90 -72.83 -13.26
C ASP A 651 30.37 -73.34 -11.87
N GLY A 652 30.04 -72.59 -10.82
CA GLY A 652 30.36 -72.85 -9.43
C GLY A 652 31.61 -72.14 -8.90
N LEU A 653 32.20 -71.21 -9.66
CA LEU A 653 33.11 -70.17 -9.19
C LEU A 653 32.43 -68.82 -9.24
N SER A 654 32.81 -67.93 -8.33
CA SER A 654 32.36 -66.55 -8.46
C SER A 654 33.15 -65.79 -9.51
N ASP A 655 32.54 -64.78 -10.12
CA ASP A 655 33.17 -63.94 -11.14
C ASP A 655 34.48 -63.33 -10.58
N GLY A 656 34.46 -62.89 -9.33
CA GLY A 656 35.64 -62.41 -8.60
C GLY A 656 36.71 -63.47 -8.38
N ALA A 657 36.34 -64.72 -8.11
CA ALA A 657 37.33 -65.80 -8.01
C ALA A 657 37.99 -66.06 -9.37
N GLU A 658 37.21 -66.09 -10.43
CA GLU A 658 37.68 -66.27 -11.80
C GLU A 658 38.62 -65.15 -12.22
N VAL A 659 38.24 -63.90 -12.05
CA VAL A 659 39.06 -62.74 -12.43
C VAL A 659 40.31 -62.61 -11.57
N MET A 660 40.17 -62.67 -10.25
CA MET A 660 41.24 -62.31 -9.31
C MET A 660 42.17 -63.46 -8.95
N THR A 661 41.66 -64.71 -8.95
CA THR A 661 42.43 -65.88 -8.50
C THR A 661 42.88 -66.78 -9.66
N TYR A 662 41.96 -67.13 -10.56
CA TYR A 662 42.24 -68.08 -11.65
C TYR A 662 42.61 -67.42 -12.98
N HIS A 663 42.30 -66.12 -13.10
CA HIS A 663 42.48 -65.32 -14.32
C HIS A 663 41.76 -65.92 -15.54
N THR A 664 40.57 -66.49 -15.29
CA THR A 664 39.60 -66.96 -16.30
C THR A 664 38.60 -65.85 -16.63
N ASN A 665 37.68 -66.12 -17.54
CA ASN A 665 36.67 -65.15 -17.96
C ASN A 665 35.33 -65.52 -17.32
N ALA A 666 34.79 -64.65 -16.48
CA ALA A 666 33.56 -64.84 -15.71
C ALA A 666 32.24 -64.93 -16.50
N LYS A 667 32.33 -65.25 -17.79
CA LYS A 667 31.19 -65.48 -18.68
C LYS A 667 31.37 -66.78 -19.46
N ASP A 668 32.38 -67.54 -19.11
CA ASP A 668 32.86 -68.70 -19.84
C ASP A 668 33.18 -69.85 -18.87
N GLY A 669 32.13 -70.51 -18.40
CA GLY A 669 32.22 -71.61 -17.44
C GLY A 669 32.80 -72.91 -17.97
N ASP A 670 33.76 -72.88 -18.91
CA ASP A 670 34.62 -73.97 -19.40
C ASP A 670 35.79 -73.35 -20.19
N SER A 671 36.68 -72.63 -19.49
CA SER A 671 37.72 -71.76 -20.07
C SER A 671 38.68 -72.45 -21.05
N ASP A 672 38.83 -73.76 -20.96
CA ASP A 672 39.73 -74.56 -21.80
C ASP A 672 39.02 -75.45 -22.83
N ASP A 673 37.69 -75.35 -22.90
CA ASP A 673 36.79 -76.10 -23.79
C ASP A 673 36.91 -77.65 -23.64
N ASP A 674 37.21 -78.18 -22.46
CA ASP A 674 37.38 -79.63 -22.25
C ASP A 674 36.10 -80.37 -21.82
N GLY A 675 35.02 -79.61 -21.55
CA GLY A 675 33.71 -80.09 -21.13
C GLY A 675 33.54 -80.22 -19.62
N LYS A 676 34.39 -79.60 -18.80
CA LYS A 676 34.22 -79.44 -17.36
C LYS A 676 34.16 -77.97 -17.03
N ALA A 677 33.24 -77.62 -16.14
CA ALA A 677 33.19 -76.28 -15.59
C ALA A 677 34.46 -75.95 -14.80
N ASP A 678 34.91 -74.70 -14.86
CA ASP A 678 36.11 -74.24 -14.16
C ASP A 678 35.93 -74.46 -12.66
N GLY A 679 34.73 -74.24 -12.11
CA GLY A 679 34.39 -74.57 -10.73
C GLY A 679 34.51 -76.04 -10.36
N ALA A 680 34.20 -76.94 -11.29
CA ALA A 680 34.42 -78.37 -11.10
C ALA A 680 35.91 -78.72 -11.11
N GLU A 681 36.71 -78.05 -11.92
CA GLU A 681 38.15 -78.24 -12.03
C GLU A 681 38.91 -77.72 -10.80
N VAL A 682 38.59 -76.51 -10.35
CA VAL A 682 39.11 -75.94 -9.11
C VAL A 682 38.76 -76.83 -7.92
N SER A 683 37.52 -77.32 -7.85
CA SER A 683 37.10 -78.29 -6.84
C SER A 683 37.86 -79.62 -6.90
N ALA A 684 38.31 -80.02 -8.10
CA ALA A 684 39.19 -81.18 -8.32
C ALA A 684 40.69 -80.87 -8.12
N SER A 685 41.03 -79.62 -7.77
CA SER A 685 42.40 -79.10 -7.65
C SER A 685 43.20 -79.17 -8.96
N THR A 686 42.53 -78.94 -10.09
CA THR A 686 43.14 -78.76 -11.42
C THR A 686 43.05 -77.31 -11.86
N ASP A 687 43.96 -76.90 -12.74
CA ASP A 687 44.00 -75.54 -13.32
C ASP A 687 42.94 -75.42 -14.43
N PRO A 688 41.91 -74.56 -14.28
CA PRO A 688 40.82 -74.41 -15.26
C PRO A 688 41.28 -73.89 -16.63
N TRP A 689 42.51 -73.36 -16.72
CA TRP A 689 43.06 -72.92 -17.99
C TRP A 689 43.77 -74.02 -18.77
N ARG A 690 43.74 -75.28 -18.29
CA ARG A 690 44.55 -76.38 -18.82
C ARG A 690 43.80 -77.70 -18.99
N SER A 691 43.49 -77.98 -20.26
CA SER A 691 42.84 -79.22 -20.71
C SER A 691 43.61 -80.52 -20.45
N ASP A 692 44.85 -80.45 -19.95
CA ASP A 692 45.60 -81.63 -19.53
C ASP A 692 45.40 -82.00 -18.04
N HIS A 693 44.55 -81.26 -17.32
CA HIS A 693 44.28 -81.38 -15.88
C HIS A 693 45.57 -81.39 -15.04
N SER A 694 46.58 -80.66 -15.47
CA SER A 694 47.78 -80.47 -14.66
C SER A 694 47.47 -79.56 -13.46
N VAL A 695 48.11 -79.86 -12.34
CA VAL A 695 48.08 -79.06 -11.11
C VAL A 695 49.12 -77.94 -11.19
#